data_AF-A0A945S3E9-F1
#
_entry.id   AF-A0A945S3E9-F1
#
_cell.length_a   1.000
_cell.length_b   1.000
_cell.length_c   1.000
_cell.angle_alpha   90.00
_cell.angle_beta   90.00
_cell.angle_gamma   90.00
#
_symmetry.space_group_name_H-M   'P 1'
#
loop_
_entity.id
_entity.type
_entity.pdbx_description
1 polymer ?
#
loop_
_entity_poly.entity_id
_entity_poly.type
_entity_poly.pdbx_seq_one_letter_code
_entity_poly.pdbx_strand_id
1 'polypeptide(L)'
;MKDLLRRSLTALLTVFGTVAVLLFFAWLTGPSAHTPLAEYSAEELEAAAALRDISFDPANPLRLHVDVDLSEGEKASWHPKGEPVILRNLVDAGKLPPVAERVGPEPCVIRGNESIGTYGGSWLRLNHLGLASRTTYTTLVRFSPQGFPIVPHAAKSWEHSPDYRSWTFHLRRGMKWSDGHPFTSEDIRYWWEDEQLNEELTGSMVNEVMRVNGKPGTVTVQADKPYVVTFTFPDPNGAFLAKLATFQGGFLLNTCAHYRRPFHPVLGDQDLIERAMEAAKLPNARALYGYIGAFDNPRHPRLWPWVMRSYKANPPETAVRNPYYFCVDPEGNQLPYLDRILSDTCSQDMVAIKAAGGATTLQSRYLSFDQYTYLMDQRKAGNYELYHWYAGDRSWFVLQPNLNRRTSPENPDWGKKRALMCDKRFRQALSMAINRQAIIKAEYNNQAEPAQVTPGRESPFFHEAAFKAYTDFAPQRAERLLDALELTKRDYEGYRTFVDGTRMTFYIDYTKGLTSDRPVQFVVNDWAAVGVRAVPRQRDRTLWSTEREGLLHDFNIWIANGEHYPLIQPRFFAPVNGSFFALAYTQWINTGGLQGDPDAKGEPLPKEHPLYAALMAYQDACATGDLKEQIARFKPALDIAAENVWSINICTTPPVLVVVNKDLRNVPSTAVYSWDFQSPGNAGIETWFLRKDNNSAGARKAIEAEILTPALRPGDLNETSQTATANLNDASPAPPSPAPNPGRIVATVVTVLIWGGVILSLLLVSLRHPFIARRLVIMAPTLGIISVIVFAVIQLPPGDYLTSLMIRLEQSGDTRAEQEIEDIRQQFYLDRSVAERYGRWLGLPWFVTYKAKDQGLLQGNLGRSMEKRVPVNQLVGDRLLLTFLISLCTILFTWAVALPTGIYSAVKQYSWGDYVLTLIGFIGMCVPAFLLALLLMYAANTWFGISIGGLLSPEYATQPEWDWPKIADLLKHIWLPVVVLGVGGTAGMIRVMRANLLDELKKPYVVTARAKGVRPMKLLLKYPVRIALNPFISGIGHIFPQLVSGGAIVAIVLSLPTVGPLMLEALMTQDMYLAGSMLMVLSLLGVFGTLVSDLLLLALDPRIRYGGGGDGR
;
A
#
# COMPACT_ATOMS: atom_id res chain seq x y z
N MET A 1 -29.09 -19.62 54.81
CA MET A 1 -30.01 -20.10 53.74
C MET A 1 -30.81 -18.98 53.08
N LYS A 2 -31.55 -18.14 53.83
CA LYS A 2 -32.28 -16.98 53.26
C LYS A 2 -31.41 -15.98 52.50
N ASP A 3 -30.22 -15.66 53.00
CA ASP A 3 -29.27 -14.76 52.30
C ASP A 3 -28.68 -15.36 51.03
N LEU A 4 -28.49 -16.68 51.00
CA LEU A 4 -28.00 -17.39 49.82
C LEU A 4 -29.08 -17.40 48.73
N LEU A 5 -30.32 -17.70 49.10
CA LEU A 5 -31.50 -17.60 48.23
C LEU A 5 -31.69 -16.17 47.69
N ARG A 6 -31.52 -15.15 48.54
CA ARG A 6 -31.66 -13.75 48.12
C ARG A 6 -30.58 -13.38 47.12
N ARG A 7 -29.31 -13.73 47.36
CA ARG A 7 -28.20 -13.49 46.42
C ARG A 7 -28.37 -14.23 45.10
N SER A 8 -28.81 -15.48 45.15
CA SER A 8 -29.10 -16.29 43.96
C SER A 8 -30.27 -15.70 43.15
N LEU A 9 -31.33 -15.23 43.81
CA LEU A 9 -32.48 -14.60 43.16
C LEU A 9 -32.10 -13.27 42.51
N THR A 10 -31.30 -12.45 43.20
CA THR A 10 -30.80 -11.18 42.63
C THR A 10 -29.89 -11.45 41.44
N ALA A 11 -29.00 -12.44 41.50
CA ALA A 11 -28.16 -12.84 40.38
C ALA A 11 -29.03 -13.31 39.19
N LEU A 12 -30.05 -14.14 39.44
CA LEU A 12 -30.96 -14.63 38.40
C LEU A 12 -31.75 -13.49 37.75
N LEU A 13 -32.28 -12.56 38.55
CA LEU A 13 -32.99 -11.37 38.06
C LEU A 13 -32.08 -10.43 37.25
N THR A 14 -30.81 -10.32 37.65
CA THR A 14 -29.82 -9.51 36.91
C THR A 14 -29.49 -10.15 35.57
N VAL A 15 -29.31 -11.49 35.53
CA VAL A 15 -29.09 -12.23 34.29
C VAL A 15 -30.32 -12.14 33.37
N PHE A 16 -31.52 -12.36 33.89
CA PHE A 16 -32.76 -12.23 33.12
C PHE A 16 -32.98 -10.80 32.60
N GLY A 17 -32.73 -9.78 33.43
CA GLY A 17 -32.80 -8.39 33.00
C GLY A 17 -31.79 -8.06 31.90
N THR A 18 -30.57 -8.58 32.01
CA THR A 18 -29.52 -8.40 30.98
C THR A 18 -29.89 -9.10 29.68
N VAL A 19 -30.37 -10.35 29.75
CA VAL A 19 -30.84 -11.10 28.57
C VAL A 19 -32.05 -10.44 27.94
N ALA A 20 -33.01 -9.95 28.72
CA ALA A 20 -34.18 -9.24 28.19
C ALA A 20 -33.81 -7.93 27.51
N VAL A 21 -32.87 -7.16 28.05
CA VAL A 21 -32.34 -5.95 27.38
C VAL A 21 -31.60 -6.31 26.10
N LEU A 22 -30.76 -7.35 26.12
CA LEU A 22 -30.06 -7.82 24.92
C LEU A 22 -31.04 -8.32 23.85
N LEU A 23 -32.11 -9.03 24.23
CA LEU A 23 -33.16 -9.48 23.32
C LEU A 23 -34.01 -8.32 22.81
N PHE A 24 -34.29 -7.31 23.65
CA PHE A 24 -35.00 -6.10 23.24
C PHE A 24 -34.18 -5.28 22.25
N PHE A 25 -32.88 -5.11 22.47
CA PHE A 25 -31.99 -4.49 21.50
C PHE A 25 -31.83 -5.35 20.24
N ALA A 26 -31.68 -6.67 20.36
CA ALA A 26 -31.68 -7.58 19.22
C ALA A 26 -33.01 -7.55 18.44
N TRP A 27 -34.13 -7.22 19.08
CA TRP A 27 -35.41 -7.03 18.42
C TRP A 27 -35.54 -5.64 17.78
N LEU A 28 -34.99 -4.59 18.41
CA LEU A 28 -34.98 -3.22 17.90
C LEU A 28 -34.00 -2.99 16.75
N THR A 29 -32.86 -3.69 16.78
CA THR A 29 -31.75 -3.50 15.83
C THR A 29 -31.45 -4.75 15.01
N GLY A 30 -31.98 -5.91 15.38
CA GLY A 30 -31.87 -7.09 14.56
C GLY A 30 -32.77 -6.95 13.33
N PRO A 31 -32.38 -7.56 12.20
CA PRO A 31 -33.23 -7.57 11.03
C PRO A 31 -34.58 -8.16 11.43
N SER A 32 -35.66 -7.47 11.05
CA SER A 32 -37.00 -8.02 11.13
C SER A 32 -36.96 -9.44 10.55
N ALA A 33 -37.42 -10.44 11.31
CA ALA A 33 -37.60 -11.80 10.81
C ALA A 33 -38.57 -11.86 9.59
N HIS A 34 -39.22 -10.73 9.28
CA HIS A 34 -40.08 -10.50 8.14
C HIS A 34 -39.53 -9.44 7.17
N THR A 35 -38.21 -9.20 7.14
CA THR A 35 -37.63 -8.47 6.00
C THR A 35 -37.89 -9.35 4.79
N PRO A 36 -38.79 -8.96 3.86
CA PRO A 36 -39.07 -9.80 2.71
C PRO A 36 -37.74 -10.01 1.97
N LEU A 37 -37.48 -11.25 1.53
CA LEU A 37 -36.36 -11.50 0.62
C LEU A 37 -36.48 -10.47 -0.51
N ALA A 38 -35.38 -9.78 -0.81
CA ALA A 38 -35.39 -8.82 -1.91
C ALA A 38 -35.91 -9.53 -3.17
N GLU A 39 -37.09 -9.13 -3.63
CA GLU A 39 -37.66 -9.64 -4.87
C GLU A 39 -36.91 -8.96 -6.01
N TYR A 40 -36.03 -9.72 -6.66
CA TYR A 40 -35.37 -9.30 -7.88
C TYR A 40 -36.27 -9.66 -9.05
N SER A 41 -36.49 -8.73 -9.96
CA SER A 41 -37.16 -9.03 -11.22
C SER A 41 -36.36 -10.05 -12.03
N ALA A 42 -37.02 -10.81 -12.90
CA ALA A 42 -36.34 -11.76 -13.78
C ALA A 42 -35.24 -11.08 -14.62
N GLU A 43 -35.50 -9.86 -15.08
CA GLU A 43 -34.54 -9.02 -15.82
C GLU A 43 -33.31 -8.66 -14.98
N GLU A 44 -33.49 -8.31 -13.70
CA GLU A 44 -32.36 -8.04 -12.80
C GLU A 44 -31.52 -9.28 -12.51
N LEU A 45 -32.15 -10.45 -12.41
CA LEU A 45 -31.46 -11.73 -12.22
C LEU A 45 -30.68 -12.12 -13.48
N GLU A 46 -31.26 -11.93 -14.66
CA GLU A 46 -30.61 -12.20 -15.94
C GLU A 46 -29.43 -11.25 -16.18
N ALA A 47 -29.60 -9.94 -15.94
CA ALA A 47 -28.52 -8.97 -16.01
C ALA A 47 -27.40 -9.28 -15.02
N ALA A 48 -27.73 -9.67 -13.78
CA ALA A 48 -26.74 -10.08 -12.79
C ALA A 48 -26.03 -11.40 -13.19
N ALA A 49 -26.73 -12.33 -13.83
CA ALA A 49 -26.13 -13.57 -14.35
C ALA A 49 -25.17 -13.30 -15.51
N ALA A 50 -25.54 -12.40 -16.43
CA ALA A 50 -24.67 -11.98 -17.53
C ALA A 50 -23.36 -11.34 -17.02
N LEU A 51 -23.42 -10.54 -15.94
CA LEU A 51 -22.24 -9.94 -15.32
C LEU A 51 -21.35 -10.94 -14.56
N ARG A 52 -21.82 -12.17 -14.32
CA ARG A 52 -21.03 -13.26 -13.72
C ARG A 52 -20.31 -14.12 -14.74
N ASP A 53 -20.67 -14.02 -16.02
CA ASP A 53 -20.00 -14.78 -17.05
C ASP A 53 -18.55 -14.29 -17.20
N ILE A 54 -17.61 -15.21 -17.04
CA ILE A 54 -16.17 -14.96 -17.15
C ILE A 54 -15.56 -15.65 -18.37
N SER A 55 -16.40 -16.26 -19.21
CA SER A 55 -15.94 -16.99 -20.39
C SER A 55 -15.44 -16.04 -21.47
N PHE A 56 -14.49 -16.52 -22.27
CA PHE A 56 -13.94 -15.81 -23.42
C PHE A 56 -14.34 -16.53 -24.71
N ASP A 57 -14.59 -15.77 -25.77
CA ASP A 57 -14.65 -16.32 -27.13
C ASP A 57 -13.22 -16.30 -27.73
N PRO A 58 -12.50 -17.45 -27.76
CA PRO A 58 -11.14 -17.49 -28.28
C PRO A 58 -11.07 -17.22 -29.78
N ALA A 59 -12.18 -17.33 -30.53
CA ALA A 59 -12.21 -17.03 -31.95
C ALA A 59 -12.28 -15.52 -32.23
N ASN A 60 -12.88 -14.74 -31.32
CA ASN A 60 -13.05 -13.30 -31.46
C ASN A 60 -12.68 -12.56 -30.16
N PRO A 61 -11.40 -12.60 -29.75
CA PRO A 61 -11.01 -11.96 -28.51
C PRO A 61 -11.20 -10.44 -28.56
N LEU A 62 -11.59 -9.85 -27.43
CA LEU A 62 -11.78 -8.40 -27.34
C LEU A 62 -10.47 -7.67 -27.65
N ARG A 63 -10.46 -6.88 -28.74
CA ARG A 63 -9.32 -6.05 -29.16
C ARG A 63 -9.71 -4.57 -29.16
N LEU A 64 -9.02 -3.76 -28.34
CA LEU A 64 -9.25 -2.31 -28.23
C LEU A 64 -8.30 -1.48 -29.12
N HIS A 65 -7.09 -1.97 -29.40
CA HIS A 65 -6.18 -1.33 -30.35
C HIS A 65 -6.70 -1.51 -31.78
N VAL A 66 -6.75 -0.41 -32.53
CA VAL A 66 -7.26 -0.37 -33.90
C VAL A 66 -6.08 -0.24 -34.86
N ASP A 67 -6.02 -1.12 -35.86
CA ASP A 67 -5.06 -1.00 -36.95
C ASP A 67 -5.56 0.09 -37.92
N VAL A 68 -4.69 1.06 -38.22
CA VAL A 68 -5.02 2.21 -39.09
C VAL A 68 -3.98 2.37 -40.18
N ASP A 69 -4.39 2.88 -41.34
CA ASP A 69 -3.48 3.22 -42.43
C ASP A 69 -2.81 4.57 -42.16
N LEU A 70 -1.59 4.54 -41.61
CA LEU A 70 -0.80 5.73 -41.29
C LEU A 70 -0.48 6.61 -42.51
N SER A 71 -0.67 6.13 -43.75
CA SER A 71 -0.44 6.92 -44.96
C SER A 71 -1.52 7.99 -45.22
N GLU A 72 -2.70 7.86 -44.61
CA GLU A 72 -3.78 8.85 -44.69
C GLU A 72 -3.39 10.20 -44.06
N GLY A 73 -2.46 10.19 -43.09
CA GLY A 73 -1.90 11.38 -42.46
C GLY A 73 -2.98 12.29 -41.85
N GLU A 74 -2.89 13.60 -42.12
CA GLU A 74 -3.78 14.61 -41.56
C GLU A 74 -5.25 14.49 -42.02
N LYS A 75 -5.51 13.74 -43.10
CA LYS A 75 -6.88 13.55 -43.63
C LYS A 75 -7.67 12.51 -42.85
N ALA A 76 -6.99 11.68 -42.07
CA ALA A 76 -7.61 10.60 -41.34
C ALA A 76 -8.55 11.08 -40.23
N SER A 77 -9.58 10.28 -39.92
CA SER A 77 -10.45 10.56 -38.77
C SER A 77 -9.70 10.54 -37.45
N TRP A 78 -8.73 9.63 -37.32
CA TRP A 78 -7.90 9.39 -36.15
C TRP A 78 -6.75 10.38 -35.98
N HIS A 79 -6.52 11.29 -36.94
CA HIS A 79 -5.45 12.29 -36.81
C HIS A 79 -5.69 13.19 -35.59
N PRO A 80 -4.68 13.47 -34.74
CA PRO A 80 -4.89 14.15 -33.47
C PRO A 80 -5.47 15.57 -33.66
N LYS A 81 -6.68 15.79 -33.16
CA LYS A 81 -7.41 17.06 -33.28
C LYS A 81 -8.28 17.40 -32.06
N GLY A 82 -8.67 16.40 -31.27
CA GLY A 82 -9.45 16.58 -30.05
C GLY A 82 -8.56 16.66 -28.82
N GLU A 83 -8.84 17.63 -27.95
CA GLU A 83 -8.19 17.78 -26.65
C GLU A 83 -9.17 18.31 -25.59
N PRO A 84 -8.98 18.00 -24.30
CA PRO A 84 -9.80 18.50 -23.21
C PRO A 84 -9.67 20.02 -23.05
N VAL A 85 -10.72 20.66 -22.50
CA VAL A 85 -10.75 22.11 -22.24
C VAL A 85 -9.55 22.57 -21.41
N ILE A 86 -9.12 21.78 -20.42
CA ILE A 86 -7.96 22.12 -19.58
C ILE A 86 -6.65 22.20 -20.37
N LEU A 87 -6.47 21.41 -21.43
CA LEU A 87 -5.27 21.51 -22.28
C LEU A 87 -5.43 22.62 -23.31
N ARG A 88 -6.63 22.78 -23.88
CA ARG A 88 -6.92 23.89 -24.81
C ARG A 88 -6.65 25.25 -24.17
N ASN A 89 -7.06 25.45 -22.91
CA ASN A 89 -6.75 26.67 -22.17
C ASN A 89 -5.23 26.93 -22.07
N LEU A 90 -4.42 25.88 -21.91
CA LEU A 90 -2.96 25.98 -21.86
C LEU A 90 -2.35 26.27 -23.24
N VAL A 91 -2.93 25.72 -24.30
CA VAL A 91 -2.56 26.01 -25.69
C VAL A 91 -2.88 27.46 -26.04
N ASP A 92 -4.10 27.91 -25.74
CA ASP A 92 -4.56 29.29 -25.94
C ASP A 92 -3.70 30.29 -25.14
N ALA A 93 -3.20 29.88 -23.96
CA ALA A 93 -2.29 30.66 -23.15
C ALA A 93 -0.81 30.59 -23.60
N GLY A 94 -0.50 29.87 -24.69
CA GLY A 94 0.87 29.71 -25.21
C GLY A 94 1.80 28.89 -24.30
N LYS A 95 1.25 28.14 -23.35
CA LYS A 95 2.03 27.31 -22.40
C LYS A 95 2.22 25.88 -22.88
N LEU A 96 1.50 25.47 -23.91
CA LEU A 96 1.50 24.11 -24.43
C LEU A 96 1.33 24.14 -25.97
N PRO A 97 2.04 23.29 -26.74
CA PRO A 97 1.84 23.19 -28.19
C PRO A 97 0.46 22.62 -28.55
N PRO A 98 -0.04 22.83 -29.79
CA PRO A 98 -1.26 22.20 -30.29
C PRO A 98 -1.21 20.66 -30.23
N VAL A 99 -2.38 20.02 -30.12
CA VAL A 99 -2.49 18.56 -29.94
C VAL A 99 -1.78 17.74 -31.02
N ALA A 100 -1.85 18.13 -32.29
CA ALA A 100 -1.18 17.45 -33.40
C ALA A 100 0.36 17.42 -33.23
N GLU A 101 0.94 18.52 -32.76
CA GLU A 101 2.37 18.61 -32.47
C GLU A 101 2.75 17.79 -31.24
N ARG A 102 1.89 17.75 -30.21
CA ARG A 102 2.16 16.99 -28.98
C ARG A 102 2.15 15.49 -29.19
N VAL A 103 1.10 14.98 -29.83
CA VAL A 103 0.87 13.55 -30.05
C VAL A 103 1.78 13.01 -31.15
N GLY A 104 1.99 13.80 -32.20
CA GLY A 104 2.78 13.41 -33.37
C GLY A 104 1.95 12.73 -34.48
N PRO A 105 2.57 12.48 -35.64
CA PRO A 105 1.88 12.05 -36.87
C PRO A 105 1.46 10.58 -36.88
N GLU A 106 2.01 9.72 -36.02
CA GLU A 106 1.72 8.27 -36.00
C GLU A 106 1.16 7.80 -34.64
N PRO A 107 0.03 8.34 -34.17
CA PRO A 107 -0.51 8.01 -32.85
C PRO A 107 -0.90 6.54 -32.73
N CYS A 108 -0.94 6.03 -31.49
CA CYS A 108 -1.58 4.75 -31.21
C CYS A 108 -3.10 4.95 -31.13
N VAL A 109 -3.88 4.21 -31.94
CA VAL A 109 -5.34 4.35 -31.97
C VAL A 109 -5.98 3.27 -31.09
N ILE A 110 -6.74 3.68 -30.09
CA ILE A 110 -7.40 2.79 -29.13
C ILE A 110 -8.88 3.16 -29.05
N ARG A 111 -9.77 2.21 -29.37
CA ARG A 111 -11.23 2.40 -29.25
C ARG A 111 -11.71 2.09 -27.83
N GLY A 112 -12.73 2.82 -27.40
CA GLY A 112 -13.51 2.45 -26.21
C GLY A 112 -14.24 1.13 -26.41
N ASN A 113 -14.49 0.41 -25.31
CA ASN A 113 -15.24 -0.84 -25.35
C ASN A 113 -16.70 -0.67 -25.84
N GLU A 114 -17.31 0.47 -25.58
CA GLU A 114 -18.71 0.75 -25.91
C GLU A 114 -18.86 1.89 -26.94
N SER A 115 -18.14 2.99 -26.75
CA SER A 115 -18.33 4.23 -27.52
C SER A 115 -17.14 5.18 -27.45
N ILE A 116 -17.15 6.22 -28.28
CA ILE A 116 -16.28 7.39 -28.14
C ILE A 116 -16.63 8.12 -26.84
N GLY A 117 -15.62 8.45 -26.05
CA GLY A 117 -15.76 9.04 -24.73
C GLY A 117 -15.78 10.56 -24.70
N THR A 118 -16.08 11.10 -23.52
CA THR A 118 -16.07 12.55 -23.25
C THR A 118 -14.99 12.91 -22.24
N TYR A 119 -14.30 14.03 -22.45
CA TYR A 119 -13.28 14.52 -21.53
C TYR A 119 -13.84 14.97 -20.18
N GLY A 120 -13.02 14.79 -19.13
CA GLY A 120 -13.30 15.29 -17.79
C GLY A 120 -13.38 14.18 -16.75
N GLY A 121 -13.34 14.59 -15.49
CA GLY A 121 -13.50 13.69 -14.35
C GLY A 121 -12.19 13.13 -13.77
N SER A 122 -12.31 12.54 -12.60
CA SER A 122 -11.27 11.86 -11.85
C SER A 122 -11.63 10.41 -11.61
N TRP A 123 -10.70 9.50 -11.85
CA TRP A 123 -10.79 8.12 -11.39
C TRP A 123 -10.49 8.08 -9.89
N LEU A 124 -11.55 7.95 -9.08
CA LEU A 124 -11.46 7.80 -7.62
C LEU A 124 -11.28 6.33 -7.26
N ARG A 125 -10.29 6.05 -6.41
CA ARG A 125 -9.97 4.71 -5.96
C ARG A 125 -9.29 4.72 -4.60
N LEU A 126 -9.11 3.53 -4.04
CA LEU A 126 -8.59 3.34 -2.69
C LEU A 126 -7.26 2.60 -2.70
N ASN A 127 -6.41 3.00 -1.76
CA ASN A 127 -5.05 2.55 -1.47
C ASN A 127 -4.08 2.86 -2.61
N HIS A 128 -3.10 1.99 -2.87
CA HIS A 128 -1.95 2.28 -3.76
C HIS A 128 -2.34 2.81 -5.17
N LEU A 129 -1.78 3.96 -5.58
CA LEU A 129 -2.07 4.60 -6.88
C LEU A 129 -1.60 3.75 -8.08
N GLY A 130 -0.51 2.98 -7.95
CA GLY A 130 -0.18 1.93 -8.92
C GLY A 130 0.41 2.40 -10.26
N LEU A 131 0.78 3.68 -10.38
CA LEU A 131 1.28 4.26 -11.63
C LEU A 131 2.53 3.58 -12.17
N ALA A 132 3.39 3.07 -11.30
CA ALA A 132 4.58 2.35 -11.73
C ALA A 132 4.25 1.12 -12.60
N SER A 133 3.04 0.56 -12.53
CA SER A 133 2.67 -0.69 -13.20
C SER A 133 1.25 -0.66 -13.80
N ARG A 134 0.25 -1.11 -13.02
CA ARG A 134 -1.08 -1.52 -13.50
C ARG A 134 -1.96 -0.38 -14.02
N THR A 135 -1.69 0.87 -13.67
CA THR A 135 -2.52 2.02 -14.07
C THR A 135 -1.86 2.93 -15.11
N THR A 136 -0.85 2.43 -15.81
CA THR A 136 -0.18 3.13 -16.92
C THR A 136 0.10 2.24 -18.12
N TYR A 137 0.44 0.97 -17.86
CA TYR A 137 0.69 -0.11 -18.82
C TYR A 137 1.48 0.29 -20.09
N THR A 138 2.44 1.20 -20.01
CA THR A 138 3.14 1.68 -21.21
C THR A 138 4.34 0.78 -21.56
N THR A 139 4.21 0.00 -22.63
CA THR A 139 5.18 -0.98 -23.16
C THR A 139 5.26 -0.90 -24.69
N LEU A 140 6.21 -1.58 -25.34
CA LEU A 140 6.27 -1.65 -26.81
C LEU A 140 5.02 -2.29 -27.40
N VAL A 141 4.54 -3.36 -26.73
CA VAL A 141 3.35 -4.15 -27.08
C VAL A 141 2.57 -4.48 -25.82
N ARG A 142 1.26 -4.68 -25.92
CA ARG A 142 0.37 -4.98 -24.78
C ARG A 142 -0.42 -6.26 -25.00
N PHE A 143 -0.86 -6.89 -23.92
CA PHE A 143 -1.93 -7.87 -23.98
C PHE A 143 -3.27 -7.17 -24.20
N SER A 144 -4.16 -7.82 -24.95
CA SER A 144 -5.56 -7.43 -25.03
C SER A 144 -6.25 -7.58 -23.65
N PRO A 145 -7.46 -7.02 -23.45
CA PRO A 145 -8.25 -7.23 -22.24
C PRO A 145 -8.42 -8.71 -21.83
N GLN A 146 -8.45 -9.62 -22.79
CA GLN A 146 -8.62 -11.07 -22.56
C GLN A 146 -7.29 -11.83 -22.56
N GLY A 147 -6.16 -11.13 -22.55
CA GLY A 147 -4.82 -11.71 -22.52
C GLY A 147 -4.23 -12.00 -23.90
N PHE A 148 -5.04 -12.26 -24.94
CA PHE A 148 -4.58 -12.44 -26.32
C PHE A 148 -5.54 -11.81 -27.33
N PRO A 149 -5.07 -11.41 -28.53
CA PRO A 149 -3.68 -11.41 -28.98
C PRO A 149 -2.84 -10.31 -28.31
N ILE A 150 -1.51 -10.38 -28.50
CA ILE A 150 -0.61 -9.26 -28.19
C ILE A 150 -0.79 -8.21 -29.30
N VAL A 151 -0.89 -6.94 -28.91
CA VAL A 151 -1.18 -5.81 -29.80
C VAL A 151 -0.08 -4.74 -29.77
N PRO A 152 0.14 -4.01 -30.89
CA PRO A 152 1.08 -2.90 -30.94
C PRO A 152 0.70 -1.77 -29.98
N HIS A 153 1.68 -1.18 -29.28
CA HIS A 153 1.46 0.00 -28.45
C HIS A 153 2.48 1.11 -28.74
N ALA A 154 3.61 1.24 -28.03
CA ALA A 154 4.62 2.24 -28.39
C ALA A 154 5.35 1.88 -29.70
N ALA A 155 5.48 0.58 -30.00
CA ALA A 155 5.82 0.11 -31.34
C ALA A 155 4.56 0.06 -32.22
N LYS A 156 4.69 0.48 -33.48
CA LYS A 156 3.62 0.33 -34.49
C LYS A 156 3.64 -1.04 -35.15
N SER A 157 4.81 -1.64 -35.27
CA SER A 157 5.01 -2.98 -35.84
C SER A 157 6.32 -3.59 -35.34
N TRP A 158 6.47 -4.89 -35.57
CA TRP A 158 7.70 -5.63 -35.31
C TRP A 158 7.90 -6.72 -36.36
N GLU A 159 9.14 -7.14 -36.50
CA GLU A 159 9.61 -8.23 -37.35
C GLU A 159 10.57 -9.09 -36.54
N HIS A 160 10.73 -10.36 -36.91
CA HIS A 160 11.71 -11.24 -36.29
C HIS A 160 12.42 -12.11 -37.33
N SER A 161 13.63 -12.55 -37.00
CA SER A 161 14.34 -13.55 -37.78
C SER A 161 13.61 -14.90 -37.73
N PRO A 162 13.73 -15.76 -38.76
CA PRO A 162 13.08 -17.09 -38.77
C PRO A 162 13.46 -18.00 -37.59
N ASP A 163 14.62 -17.77 -36.98
CA ASP A 163 15.14 -18.49 -35.81
C ASP A 163 14.81 -17.83 -34.46
N TYR A 164 14.02 -16.75 -34.47
CA TYR A 164 13.62 -15.98 -33.28
C TYR A 164 14.79 -15.42 -32.43
N ARG A 165 15.98 -15.28 -33.02
CA ARG A 165 17.15 -14.68 -32.36
C ARG A 165 17.20 -13.17 -32.47
N SER A 166 16.60 -12.59 -33.50
CA SER A 166 16.59 -11.15 -33.71
C SER A 166 15.16 -10.63 -33.83
N TRP A 167 14.86 -9.51 -33.19
CA TRP A 167 13.57 -8.84 -33.20
C TRP A 167 13.76 -7.36 -33.51
N THR A 168 13.17 -6.88 -34.59
CA THR A 168 13.23 -5.47 -35.01
C THR A 168 11.88 -4.83 -34.76
N PHE A 169 11.86 -3.75 -33.98
CA PHE A 169 10.66 -2.97 -33.69
C PHE A 169 10.72 -1.62 -34.40
N HIS A 170 9.59 -1.23 -34.97
CA HIS A 170 9.37 0.09 -35.53
C HIS A 170 8.56 0.91 -34.52
N LEU A 171 9.19 1.92 -33.95
CA LEU A 171 8.57 2.86 -33.02
C LEU A 171 7.66 3.84 -33.77
N ARG A 172 6.67 4.40 -33.06
CA ARG A 172 5.81 5.44 -33.60
C ARG A 172 6.57 6.76 -33.72
N ARG A 173 6.54 7.36 -34.92
CA ARG A 173 7.20 8.65 -35.15
C ARG A 173 6.48 9.79 -34.43
N GLY A 174 7.27 10.64 -33.77
CA GLY A 174 6.81 11.88 -33.14
C GLY A 174 6.37 11.75 -31.67
N MET A 175 6.48 10.55 -31.09
CA MET A 175 6.32 10.34 -29.65
C MET A 175 7.23 11.26 -28.84
N LYS A 176 6.71 11.75 -27.71
CA LYS A 176 7.42 12.63 -26.79
C LYS A 176 7.24 12.15 -25.35
N TRP A 177 8.27 12.34 -24.56
CA TRP A 177 8.19 12.26 -23.11
C TRP A 177 7.25 13.35 -22.56
N SER A 178 6.77 13.19 -21.33
CA SER A 178 5.80 14.12 -20.73
C SER A 178 6.29 15.58 -20.57
N ASP A 179 7.57 15.85 -20.78
CA ASP A 179 8.17 17.18 -20.80
C ASP A 179 8.29 17.78 -22.21
N GLY A 180 7.87 17.02 -23.24
CA GLY A 180 7.92 17.41 -24.65
C GLY A 180 9.19 16.98 -25.38
N HIS A 181 10.18 16.38 -24.71
CA HIS A 181 11.38 15.88 -25.39
C HIS A 181 11.05 14.68 -26.29
N PRO A 182 11.61 14.58 -27.51
CA PRO A 182 11.40 13.41 -28.37
C PRO A 182 11.78 12.11 -27.68
N PHE A 183 10.95 11.07 -27.87
CA PHE A 183 11.29 9.69 -27.51
C PHE A 183 11.77 8.95 -28.76
N THR A 184 12.92 8.28 -28.67
CA THR A 184 13.57 7.60 -29.81
C THR A 184 14.18 6.27 -29.40
N SER A 185 14.70 5.51 -30.37
CA SER A 185 15.44 4.28 -30.10
C SER A 185 16.68 4.50 -29.23
N GLU A 186 17.24 5.71 -29.21
CA GLU A 186 18.37 6.09 -28.36
C GLU A 186 18.05 6.00 -26.85
N ASP A 187 16.80 6.26 -26.44
CA ASP A 187 16.38 6.08 -25.04
C ASP A 187 16.45 4.59 -24.62
N ILE A 188 16.11 3.68 -25.54
CA ILE A 188 16.17 2.23 -25.31
C ILE A 188 17.62 1.74 -25.33
N ARG A 189 18.46 2.27 -26.24
CA ARG A 189 19.91 1.99 -26.23
C ARG A 189 20.53 2.43 -24.91
N TYR A 190 20.25 3.65 -24.47
CA TYR A 190 20.75 4.20 -23.21
C TYR A 190 20.32 3.34 -22.01
N TRP A 191 19.04 2.95 -21.95
CA TRP A 191 18.56 2.00 -20.93
C TRP A 191 19.39 0.72 -20.90
N TRP A 192 19.66 0.13 -22.06
CA TRP A 192 20.38 -1.15 -22.11
C TRP A 192 21.88 -1.01 -21.84
N GLU A 193 22.57 -0.17 -22.62
CA GLU A 193 24.03 -0.09 -22.62
C GLU A 193 24.56 0.72 -21.43
N ASP A 194 23.92 1.85 -21.13
CA ASP A 194 24.42 2.78 -20.12
C ASP A 194 23.82 2.51 -18.72
N GLU A 195 22.63 1.89 -18.61
CA GLU A 195 22.07 1.50 -17.30
C GLU A 195 22.18 0.00 -17.00
N GLN A 196 21.66 -0.88 -17.86
CA GLN A 196 21.58 -2.32 -17.55
C GLN A 196 22.92 -3.04 -17.61
N LEU A 197 23.81 -2.65 -18.51
CA LEU A 197 25.16 -3.23 -18.62
C LEU A 197 26.20 -2.52 -17.75
N ASN A 198 25.80 -1.48 -17.03
CA ASN A 198 26.69 -0.76 -16.13
C ASN A 198 26.79 -1.48 -14.77
N GLU A 199 27.90 -2.17 -14.54
CA GLU A 199 28.13 -2.95 -13.32
C GLU A 199 28.04 -2.12 -12.03
N GLU A 200 28.36 -0.82 -12.05
CA GLU A 200 28.21 0.05 -10.86
C GLU A 200 26.73 0.28 -10.50
N LEU A 201 25.85 0.34 -11.50
CA LEU A 201 24.42 0.61 -11.34
C LEU A 201 23.60 -0.65 -11.09
N THR A 202 23.89 -1.73 -11.81
CA THR A 202 23.06 -2.95 -11.82
C THR A 202 23.75 -4.19 -11.29
N GLY A 203 25.05 -4.14 -10.97
CA GLY A 203 25.83 -5.33 -10.66
C GLY A 203 25.96 -6.26 -11.88
N SER A 204 26.11 -7.56 -11.63
CA SER A 204 26.28 -8.57 -12.68
C SER A 204 24.96 -9.09 -13.29
N MET A 205 23.79 -8.67 -12.79
CA MET A 205 22.48 -9.18 -13.24
C MET A 205 21.62 -8.11 -13.93
N VAL A 206 21.31 -8.35 -15.21
CA VAL A 206 20.51 -7.48 -16.08
C VAL A 206 19.02 -7.84 -16.08
N ASN A 207 18.16 -6.95 -16.59
CA ASN A 207 16.71 -7.19 -16.70
C ASN A 207 16.37 -8.54 -17.36
N GLU A 208 15.47 -9.30 -16.74
CA GLU A 208 15.06 -10.65 -17.16
C GLU A 208 14.49 -10.71 -18.58
N VAL A 209 13.82 -9.64 -19.06
CA VAL A 209 13.28 -9.60 -20.43
C VAL A 209 14.35 -9.69 -21.51
N MET A 210 15.57 -9.27 -21.17
CA MET A 210 16.74 -9.26 -22.05
C MET A 210 17.67 -10.46 -21.83
N ARG A 211 17.26 -11.44 -21.02
CA ARG A 211 18.03 -12.66 -20.76
C ARG A 211 17.40 -13.88 -21.43
N VAL A 212 18.25 -14.70 -22.04
CA VAL A 212 17.87 -15.99 -22.61
C VAL A 212 18.89 -17.02 -22.15
N ASN A 213 18.42 -18.08 -21.48
CA ASN A 213 19.28 -19.12 -20.91
C ASN A 213 20.48 -18.54 -20.13
N GLY A 214 20.21 -17.58 -19.24
CA GLY A 214 21.22 -16.94 -18.41
C GLY A 214 22.07 -15.86 -19.09
N LYS A 215 22.10 -15.80 -20.42
CA LYS A 215 22.94 -14.89 -21.20
C LYS A 215 22.19 -13.61 -21.59
N PRO A 216 22.83 -12.43 -21.54
CA PRO A 216 22.24 -11.17 -21.98
C PRO A 216 22.14 -11.10 -23.51
N GLY A 217 21.10 -10.45 -24.01
CA GLY A 217 21.00 -10.02 -25.41
C GLY A 217 21.74 -8.71 -25.68
N THR A 218 21.62 -8.19 -26.89
CA THR A 218 22.14 -6.88 -27.30
C THR A 218 21.03 -6.02 -27.90
N VAL A 219 21.21 -4.71 -27.81
CA VAL A 219 20.35 -3.71 -28.45
C VAL A 219 21.17 -3.01 -29.51
N THR A 220 20.62 -2.80 -30.69
CA THR A 220 21.27 -2.06 -31.77
C THR A 220 20.31 -1.01 -32.31
N VAL A 221 20.82 0.21 -32.47
CA VAL A 221 20.11 1.36 -33.02
C VAL A 221 20.96 2.00 -34.12
N GLN A 222 20.32 2.72 -35.04
CA GLN A 222 20.99 3.41 -36.14
C GLN A 222 20.65 4.90 -36.07
N ALA A 223 21.67 5.76 -36.11
CA ALA A 223 21.48 7.22 -35.96
C ALA A 223 20.60 7.82 -37.08
N ASP A 224 20.66 7.26 -38.30
CA ASP A 224 19.82 7.62 -39.44
C ASP A 224 18.39 7.04 -39.35
N LYS A 225 18.13 6.12 -38.41
CA LYS A 225 16.81 5.51 -38.16
C LYS A 225 16.41 5.58 -36.68
N PRO A 226 16.07 6.79 -36.18
CA PRO A 226 15.78 7.03 -34.76
C PRO A 226 14.51 6.34 -34.22
N TYR A 227 13.73 5.68 -35.07
CA TYR A 227 12.51 4.96 -34.70
C TYR A 227 12.60 3.46 -35.00
N VAL A 228 13.81 2.91 -35.16
CA VAL A 228 14.05 1.49 -35.34
C VAL A 228 14.99 1.00 -34.24
N VAL A 229 14.60 -0.08 -33.57
CA VAL A 229 15.42 -0.75 -32.55
C VAL A 229 15.43 -2.24 -32.81
N THR A 230 16.62 -2.85 -32.77
CA THR A 230 16.78 -4.29 -32.95
C THR A 230 17.34 -4.92 -31.69
N PHE A 231 16.66 -5.95 -31.19
CA PHE A 231 17.10 -6.79 -30.09
C PHE A 231 17.66 -8.09 -30.66
N THR A 232 18.85 -8.50 -30.23
CA THR A 232 19.48 -9.75 -30.67
C THR A 232 19.86 -10.61 -29.49
N PHE A 233 19.58 -11.90 -29.57
CA PHE A 233 19.80 -12.87 -28.51
C PHE A 233 20.80 -13.96 -28.94
N PRO A 234 21.60 -14.49 -28.01
CA PRO A 234 22.55 -15.57 -28.29
C PRO A 234 21.86 -16.91 -28.58
N ASP A 235 20.61 -17.08 -28.14
CA ASP A 235 19.78 -18.27 -28.32
C ASP A 235 18.36 -17.84 -28.79
N PRO A 236 17.57 -18.72 -29.44
CA PRO A 236 16.20 -18.41 -29.85
C PRO A 236 15.32 -17.95 -28.68
N ASN A 237 14.53 -16.88 -28.90
CA ASN A 237 13.67 -16.28 -27.87
C ASN A 237 12.29 -15.92 -28.44
N GLY A 238 11.54 -16.94 -28.84
CA GLY A 238 10.17 -16.82 -29.31
C GLY A 238 9.18 -16.24 -28.29
N ALA A 239 9.41 -16.46 -27.00
CA ALA A 239 8.57 -15.90 -25.92
C ALA A 239 8.82 -14.40 -25.65
N PHE A 240 9.77 -13.76 -26.34
CA PHE A 240 10.17 -12.37 -26.10
C PHE A 240 8.99 -11.39 -26.15
N LEU A 241 8.11 -11.53 -27.16
CA LEU A 241 6.96 -10.64 -27.35
C LEU A 241 5.99 -10.68 -26.16
N ALA A 242 5.70 -11.87 -25.63
CA ALA A 242 4.85 -12.03 -24.45
C ALA A 242 5.49 -11.45 -23.19
N LYS A 243 6.81 -11.64 -23.00
CA LYS A 243 7.55 -11.05 -21.88
C LYS A 243 7.59 -9.52 -21.95
N LEU A 244 7.75 -8.94 -23.14
CA LEU A 244 7.69 -7.50 -23.38
C LEU A 244 6.32 -6.88 -23.04
N ALA A 245 5.24 -7.65 -23.16
CA ALA A 245 3.90 -7.19 -22.81
C ALA A 245 3.62 -7.18 -21.29
N THR A 246 4.58 -7.55 -20.44
CA THR A 246 4.41 -7.57 -18.97
C THR A 246 4.98 -6.30 -18.31
N PHE A 247 4.90 -6.23 -16.97
CA PHE A 247 5.61 -5.23 -16.18
C PHE A 247 7.11 -5.11 -16.54
N GLN A 248 7.76 -6.25 -16.80
CA GLN A 248 9.21 -6.27 -17.05
C GLN A 248 9.58 -5.53 -18.33
N GLY A 249 8.73 -5.62 -19.37
CA GLY A 249 8.89 -4.84 -20.59
C GLY A 249 8.61 -3.34 -20.41
N GLY A 250 7.95 -2.92 -19.33
CA GLY A 250 7.72 -1.50 -19.04
C GLY A 250 8.99 -0.75 -18.62
N PHE A 251 9.98 -1.45 -18.04
CA PHE A 251 11.23 -0.81 -17.60
C PHE A 251 12.02 -0.18 -18.75
N LEU A 252 11.98 -0.78 -19.94
CA LEU A 252 12.70 -0.26 -21.11
C LEU A 252 12.16 1.11 -21.58
N LEU A 253 10.90 1.41 -21.27
CA LEU A 253 10.24 2.69 -21.59
C LEU A 253 10.18 3.63 -20.40
N ASN A 254 10.92 3.32 -19.33
CA ASN A 254 10.94 4.10 -18.11
C ASN A 254 12.24 4.89 -17.93
N THR A 255 13.16 4.80 -18.88
CA THR A 255 14.45 5.48 -18.86
C THR A 255 14.45 6.60 -19.87
N CYS A 256 14.41 7.82 -19.34
CA CYS A 256 14.42 9.06 -20.10
C CYS A 256 15.86 9.55 -20.23
N ALA A 257 16.53 9.28 -21.35
CA ALA A 257 17.98 9.44 -21.46
C ALA A 257 18.43 10.88 -21.23
N HIS A 258 17.74 11.86 -21.83
CA HIS A 258 18.09 13.28 -21.68
C HIS A 258 17.96 13.79 -20.23
N TYR A 259 17.08 13.18 -19.44
CA TYR A 259 16.85 13.55 -18.04
C TYR A 259 17.80 12.82 -17.09
N ARG A 260 18.06 11.53 -17.33
CA ARG A 260 18.85 10.69 -16.41
C ARG A 260 20.35 10.82 -16.66
N ARG A 261 20.78 10.92 -17.93
CA ARG A 261 22.21 10.95 -18.32
C ARG A 261 23.04 12.00 -17.59
N PRO A 262 22.58 13.25 -17.37
CA PRO A 262 23.36 14.24 -16.62
C PRO A 262 23.71 13.82 -15.18
N PHE A 263 22.95 12.90 -14.58
CA PHE A 263 23.16 12.42 -13.21
C PHE A 263 23.82 11.04 -13.15
N HIS A 264 24.15 10.46 -14.29
CA HIS A 264 24.75 9.14 -14.36
C HIS A 264 26.13 9.15 -13.67
N PRO A 265 26.47 8.20 -12.78
CA PRO A 265 27.72 8.24 -12.01
C PRO A 265 29.00 8.39 -12.85
N VAL A 266 29.07 7.66 -13.97
CA VAL A 266 30.22 7.71 -14.91
C VAL A 266 30.11 8.79 -15.99
N LEU A 267 28.94 8.93 -16.64
CA LEU A 267 28.74 9.77 -17.83
C LEU A 267 28.24 11.20 -17.52
N GLY A 268 27.77 11.43 -16.31
CA GLY A 268 27.13 12.68 -15.88
C GLY A 268 28.11 13.78 -15.52
N ASP A 269 27.56 14.96 -15.26
CA ASP A 269 28.31 16.12 -14.78
C ASP A 269 28.56 15.95 -13.27
N GLN A 270 29.84 15.78 -12.89
CA GLN A 270 30.23 15.52 -11.51
C GLN A 270 29.88 16.69 -10.57
N ASP A 271 29.98 17.94 -11.05
CA ASP A 271 29.64 19.10 -10.23
C ASP A 271 28.12 19.16 -9.99
N LEU A 272 27.32 18.79 -11.00
CA LEU A 272 25.87 18.66 -10.87
C LEU A 272 25.51 17.54 -9.88
N ILE A 273 26.15 16.39 -10.00
CA ILE A 273 25.95 15.22 -9.12
C ILE A 273 26.28 15.57 -7.68
N GLU A 274 27.42 16.20 -7.41
CA GLU A 274 27.83 16.60 -6.05
C GLU A 274 26.84 17.58 -5.41
N ARG A 275 26.45 18.64 -6.14
CA ARG A 275 25.41 19.58 -5.67
C ARG A 275 24.09 18.88 -5.41
N ALA A 276 23.74 17.93 -6.27
CA ALA A 276 22.48 17.21 -6.16
C ALA A 276 22.45 16.20 -5.02
N MET A 277 23.57 15.53 -4.76
CA MET A 277 23.77 14.69 -3.59
C MET A 277 23.70 15.51 -2.30
N GLU A 278 24.34 16.67 -2.25
CA GLU A 278 24.31 17.55 -1.07
C GLU A 278 22.88 18.00 -0.76
N ALA A 279 22.15 18.46 -1.77
CA ALA A 279 20.77 18.90 -1.62
C ALA A 279 19.81 17.75 -1.26
N ALA A 280 19.95 16.58 -1.89
CA ALA A 280 19.12 15.42 -1.58
C ALA A 280 19.53 14.69 -0.30
N LYS A 281 20.65 15.09 0.33
CA LYS A 281 21.30 14.44 1.48
C LYS A 281 21.57 12.96 1.20
N LEU A 282 22.18 12.66 0.05
CA LEU A 282 22.51 11.31 -0.39
C LEU A 282 24.02 11.07 -0.32
N PRO A 283 24.46 9.84 0.02
CA PRO A 283 25.87 9.57 0.32
C PRO A 283 26.75 9.41 -0.94
N ASN A 284 26.18 9.02 -2.07
CA ASN A 284 26.93 8.77 -3.31
C ASN A 284 26.07 8.97 -4.59
N ALA A 285 26.75 9.01 -5.74
CA ALA A 285 26.16 9.28 -7.05
C ALA A 285 25.16 8.20 -7.48
N ARG A 286 25.39 6.94 -7.10
CA ARG A 286 24.47 5.83 -7.41
C ARG A 286 23.14 5.97 -6.67
N ALA A 287 23.18 6.31 -5.39
CA ALA A 287 21.98 6.59 -4.60
C ALA A 287 21.20 7.78 -5.20
N LEU A 288 21.91 8.81 -5.70
CA LEU A 288 21.28 9.91 -6.44
C LEU A 288 20.64 9.43 -7.74
N TYR A 289 21.33 8.61 -8.53
CA TYR A 289 20.81 8.10 -9.79
C TYR A 289 19.53 7.28 -9.60
N GLY A 290 19.50 6.42 -8.58
CA GLY A 290 18.32 5.67 -8.17
C GLY A 290 17.19 6.57 -7.67
N TYR A 291 17.51 7.62 -6.89
CA TYR A 291 16.53 8.61 -6.42
C TYR A 291 15.88 9.38 -7.58
N ILE A 292 16.67 9.78 -8.59
CA ILE A 292 16.19 10.52 -9.75
C ILE A 292 15.32 9.65 -10.65
N GLY A 293 15.65 8.35 -10.80
CA GLY A 293 14.86 7.37 -11.56
C GLY A 293 13.62 6.83 -10.86
N ALA A 294 13.42 7.14 -9.57
CA ALA A 294 12.35 6.56 -8.75
C ALA A 294 10.95 6.80 -9.36
N PHE A 295 10.06 5.81 -9.26
CA PHE A 295 8.72 5.87 -9.91
C PHE A 295 7.83 6.99 -9.39
N ASP A 296 8.00 7.36 -8.12
CA ASP A 296 7.29 8.41 -7.41
C ASP A 296 7.95 9.79 -7.53
N ASN A 297 9.06 9.90 -8.27
CA ASN A 297 9.68 11.19 -8.58
C ASN A 297 8.80 11.98 -9.58
N PRO A 298 8.16 13.09 -9.17
CA PRO A 298 7.25 13.84 -10.04
C PRO A 298 7.94 14.57 -11.20
N ARG A 299 9.27 14.71 -11.11
CA ARG A 299 10.06 15.41 -12.12
C ARG A 299 10.54 14.51 -13.24
N HIS A 300 10.54 13.19 -13.01
CA HIS A 300 10.99 12.23 -14.00
C HIS A 300 9.99 12.18 -15.17
N PRO A 301 10.39 12.53 -16.40
CA PRO A 301 9.47 12.47 -17.53
C PRO A 301 9.00 11.04 -17.79
N ARG A 302 7.74 10.86 -18.20
CA ARG A 302 7.15 9.53 -18.48
C ARG A 302 6.42 9.51 -19.81
N LEU A 303 6.24 8.31 -20.36
CA LEU A 303 5.34 8.04 -21.49
C LEU A 303 3.93 7.63 -21.05
N TRP A 304 3.66 7.62 -19.75
CA TRP A 304 2.41 7.14 -19.16
C TRP A 304 1.21 8.03 -19.49
N PRO A 305 -0.04 7.50 -19.48
CA PRO A 305 -1.25 8.28 -19.70
C PRO A 305 -1.53 9.31 -18.60
N TRP A 306 -1.16 8.99 -17.36
CA TRP A 306 -1.15 9.93 -16.23
C TRP A 306 0.24 9.99 -15.61
N VAL A 307 0.63 11.18 -15.19
CA VAL A 307 1.94 11.48 -14.60
C VAL A 307 1.77 12.14 -13.24
N MET A 308 2.60 11.71 -12.31
CA MET A 308 2.73 12.34 -11.01
C MET A 308 3.50 13.65 -11.23
N ARG A 309 2.88 14.80 -10.90
CA ARG A 309 3.50 16.13 -11.05
C ARG A 309 3.74 16.81 -9.72
N SER A 310 2.96 16.43 -8.71
CA SER A 310 3.19 16.77 -7.31
C SER A 310 3.38 15.51 -6.47
N TYR A 311 4.38 15.52 -5.57
CA TYR A 311 4.49 14.50 -4.52
C TYR A 311 3.80 14.99 -3.27
N LYS A 312 2.77 14.23 -2.84
CA LYS A 312 2.14 14.41 -1.54
C LYS A 312 2.43 13.17 -0.71
N ALA A 313 3.26 13.34 0.32
CA ALA A 313 3.56 12.30 1.32
C ALA A 313 2.31 11.84 2.10
N ASN A 314 1.24 12.64 2.04
CA ASN A 314 -0.05 12.38 2.64
C ASN A 314 -1.06 12.07 1.53
N PRO A 315 -1.75 10.92 1.60
CA PRO A 315 -2.92 10.67 0.75
C PRO A 315 -3.95 11.80 0.86
N PRO A 316 -4.72 12.07 -0.20
CA PRO A 316 -4.77 11.30 -1.43
C PRO A 316 -3.57 11.53 -2.37
N GLU A 317 -3.06 10.43 -2.94
CA GLU A 317 -2.09 10.46 -4.03
C GLU A 317 -2.81 10.86 -5.33
N THR A 318 -2.15 11.66 -6.17
CA THR A 318 -2.72 12.22 -7.40
C THR A 318 -1.77 12.05 -8.57
N ALA A 319 -2.32 11.77 -9.74
CA ALA A 319 -1.63 11.96 -11.01
C ALA A 319 -2.57 12.52 -12.06
N VAL A 320 -2.07 13.48 -12.81
CA VAL A 320 -2.81 14.20 -13.84
C VAL A 320 -2.46 13.68 -15.21
N ARG A 321 -3.35 13.87 -16.18
CA ARG A 321 -3.12 13.42 -17.55
C ARG A 321 -1.80 13.94 -18.12
N ASN A 322 -1.14 13.11 -18.92
CA ASN A 322 0.06 13.48 -19.62
C ASN A 322 -0.31 14.28 -20.89
N PRO A 323 0.09 15.57 -21.01
CA PRO A 323 -0.21 16.35 -22.20
C PRO A 323 0.49 15.83 -23.45
N TYR A 324 1.54 15.00 -23.34
CA TYR A 324 2.23 14.43 -24.50
C TYR A 324 1.89 12.95 -24.73
N TYR A 325 0.80 12.44 -24.13
CA TYR A 325 0.41 11.06 -24.36
C TYR A 325 0.11 10.81 -25.85
N PHE A 326 0.68 9.73 -26.38
CA PHE A 326 0.79 9.46 -27.81
C PHE A 326 -0.40 8.66 -28.39
N CYS A 327 -1.43 8.42 -27.58
CA CYS A 327 -2.61 7.65 -28.00
C CYS A 327 -3.81 8.56 -28.26
N VAL A 328 -4.64 8.17 -29.23
CA VAL A 328 -5.90 8.81 -29.61
C VAL A 328 -6.99 7.76 -29.75
N ASP A 329 -8.24 8.21 -29.73
CA ASP A 329 -9.38 7.39 -30.16
C ASP A 329 -9.54 7.39 -31.70
N PRO A 330 -10.46 6.60 -32.28
CA PRO A 330 -10.70 6.59 -33.72
C PRO A 330 -11.15 7.93 -34.35
N GLU A 331 -11.57 8.89 -33.52
CA GLU A 331 -11.97 10.24 -33.93
C GLU A 331 -10.87 11.29 -33.70
N GLY A 332 -9.66 10.87 -33.31
CA GLY A 332 -8.52 11.76 -33.12
C GLY A 332 -8.56 12.58 -31.84
N ASN A 333 -9.38 12.18 -30.86
CA ASN A 333 -9.36 12.75 -29.52
C ASN A 333 -8.17 12.15 -28.75
N GLN A 334 -7.25 13.00 -28.29
CA GLN A 334 -6.11 12.57 -27.49
C GLN A 334 -6.56 11.93 -26.17
N LEU A 335 -6.06 10.74 -25.88
CA LEU A 335 -6.31 10.01 -24.64
C LEU A 335 -5.34 10.45 -23.53
N PRO A 336 -5.60 10.14 -22.24
CA PRO A 336 -6.82 9.53 -21.70
C PRO A 336 -8.01 10.49 -21.70
N TYR A 337 -9.27 10.01 -21.55
CA TYR A 337 -10.42 10.92 -21.36
C TYR A 337 -10.50 11.50 -19.95
N LEU A 338 -10.22 10.69 -18.93
CA LEU A 338 -10.19 11.14 -17.53
C LEU A 338 -8.97 12.03 -17.26
N ASP A 339 -9.18 13.14 -16.57
CA ASP A 339 -8.16 14.17 -16.36
C ASP A 339 -7.14 13.76 -15.28
N ARG A 340 -7.55 12.91 -14.34
CA ARG A 340 -6.79 12.62 -13.12
C ARG A 340 -7.12 11.23 -12.55
N ILE A 341 -6.13 10.59 -11.94
CA ILE A 341 -6.33 9.47 -11.01
C ILE A 341 -6.08 9.98 -9.59
N LEU A 342 -6.99 9.65 -8.66
CA LEU A 342 -6.93 10.03 -7.26
C LEU A 342 -7.09 8.77 -6.41
N SER A 343 -6.13 8.55 -5.50
CA SER A 343 -6.15 7.41 -4.60
C SER A 343 -6.06 7.84 -3.13
N ASP A 344 -7.11 7.58 -2.37
CA ASP A 344 -7.15 7.79 -0.91
C ASP A 344 -6.76 6.50 -0.17
N THR A 345 -6.30 6.57 1.08
CA THR A 345 -5.83 5.39 1.84
C THR A 345 -6.80 5.01 2.96
N CYS A 346 -7.10 3.73 3.09
CA CYS A 346 -7.89 3.15 4.18
C CYS A 346 -7.40 1.73 4.53
N SER A 347 -7.85 1.18 5.66
CA SER A 347 -7.59 -0.24 5.95
C SER A 347 -8.23 -1.14 4.89
N GLN A 348 -7.66 -2.32 4.66
CA GLN A 348 -8.18 -3.27 3.66
C GLN A 348 -9.64 -3.64 3.93
N ASP A 349 -10.01 -3.81 5.21
CA ASP A 349 -11.39 -4.12 5.62
C ASP A 349 -12.40 -3.01 5.26
N MET A 350 -11.94 -1.77 5.12
CA MET A 350 -12.80 -0.63 4.75
C MET A 350 -12.98 -0.47 3.24
N VAL A 351 -12.18 -1.15 2.41
CA VAL A 351 -12.24 -0.99 0.94
C VAL A 351 -13.62 -1.38 0.41
N ALA A 352 -14.14 -2.55 0.80
CA ALA A 352 -15.45 -3.00 0.36
C ALA A 352 -16.59 -2.11 0.85
N ILE A 353 -16.51 -1.61 2.08
CA ILE A 353 -17.51 -0.71 2.66
C ILE A 353 -17.54 0.63 1.92
N LYS A 354 -16.37 1.23 1.66
CA LYS A 354 -16.27 2.48 0.90
C LYS A 354 -16.71 2.30 -0.55
N ALA A 355 -16.32 1.20 -1.20
CA ALA A 355 -16.73 0.88 -2.57
C ALA A 355 -18.26 0.66 -2.66
N ALA A 356 -18.84 -0.08 -1.71
CA ALA A 356 -20.28 -0.28 -1.57
C ALA A 356 -21.04 1.04 -1.35
N GLY A 357 -20.43 1.99 -0.65
CA GLY A 357 -20.97 3.33 -0.46
C GLY A 357 -20.83 4.26 -1.67
N GLY A 358 -20.30 3.79 -2.80
CA GLY A 358 -20.13 4.60 -4.02
C GLY A 358 -18.93 5.56 -3.98
N ALA A 359 -17.99 5.41 -3.05
CA ALA A 359 -16.83 6.31 -2.91
C ALA A 359 -15.77 6.13 -4.01
N THR A 360 -15.85 5.07 -4.80
CA THR A 360 -14.88 4.74 -5.86
C THR A 360 -15.52 4.77 -7.23
N THR A 361 -14.80 5.27 -8.23
CA THR A 361 -15.20 5.18 -9.63
C THR A 361 -15.01 3.76 -10.18
N LEU A 362 -13.87 3.14 -9.86
CA LEU A 362 -13.64 1.72 -10.10
C LEU A 362 -12.70 1.15 -9.05
N GLN A 363 -13.10 0.06 -8.41
CA GLN A 363 -12.31 -0.67 -7.42
C GLN A 363 -12.39 -2.18 -7.70
N SER A 364 -11.23 -2.82 -7.83
CA SER A 364 -11.09 -4.28 -7.95
C SER A 364 -10.08 -4.83 -6.97
N ARG A 365 -8.94 -4.15 -6.83
CA ARG A 365 -7.89 -4.51 -5.88
C ARG A 365 -8.39 -4.42 -4.44
N TYR A 366 -8.01 -5.41 -3.62
CA TYR A 366 -8.42 -5.56 -2.22
C TYR A 366 -9.91 -5.88 -2.00
N LEU A 367 -10.66 -6.20 -3.06
CA LEU A 367 -11.96 -6.83 -2.93
C LEU A 367 -11.80 -8.36 -2.93
N SER A 368 -12.62 -9.04 -2.15
CA SER A 368 -12.61 -10.48 -1.99
C SER A 368 -14.02 -11.06 -2.15
N PHE A 369 -14.11 -12.32 -2.58
CA PHE A 369 -15.40 -12.90 -2.98
C PHE A 369 -16.37 -13.11 -1.80
N ASP A 370 -15.88 -13.19 -0.56
CA ASP A 370 -16.71 -13.21 0.66
C ASP A 370 -17.54 -11.91 0.84
N GLN A 371 -17.13 -10.82 0.20
CA GLN A 371 -17.85 -9.54 0.21
C GLN A 371 -18.94 -9.48 -0.87
N TYR A 372 -19.07 -10.50 -1.72
CA TYR A 372 -19.97 -10.51 -2.87
C TYR A 372 -21.43 -10.18 -2.51
N THR A 373 -22.00 -10.87 -1.52
CA THR A 373 -23.41 -10.67 -1.12
C THR A 373 -23.65 -9.23 -0.64
N TYR A 374 -22.73 -8.70 0.15
CA TYR A 374 -22.79 -7.31 0.62
C TYR A 374 -22.70 -6.32 -0.54
N LEU A 375 -21.75 -6.50 -1.46
CA LEU A 375 -21.62 -5.65 -2.64
C LEU A 375 -22.83 -5.77 -3.58
N MET A 376 -23.46 -6.93 -3.69
CA MET A 376 -24.67 -7.07 -4.50
C MET A 376 -25.87 -6.35 -3.88
N ASP A 377 -26.04 -6.47 -2.56
CA ASP A 377 -27.12 -5.82 -1.81
C ASP A 377 -27.02 -4.28 -1.86
N GLN A 378 -25.81 -3.75 -1.74
CA GLN A 378 -25.57 -2.30 -1.72
C GLN A 378 -25.48 -1.65 -3.11
N ARG A 379 -25.50 -2.44 -4.19
CA ARG A 379 -25.28 -1.98 -5.58
C ARG A 379 -26.19 -0.83 -6.01
N LYS A 380 -27.48 -0.90 -5.67
CA LYS A 380 -28.46 0.15 -5.98
C LYS A 380 -28.18 1.42 -5.19
N ALA A 381 -27.90 1.30 -3.89
CA ALA A 381 -27.62 2.43 -3.00
C ALA A 381 -26.29 3.12 -3.34
N GLY A 382 -25.25 2.36 -3.68
CA GLY A 382 -23.93 2.87 -4.04
C GLY A 382 -23.76 3.33 -5.49
N ASN A 383 -24.80 3.22 -6.33
CA ASN A 383 -24.79 3.60 -7.75
C ASN A 383 -23.65 2.96 -8.59
N TYR A 384 -23.49 1.64 -8.47
CA TYR A 384 -22.48 0.89 -9.25
C TYR A 384 -23.04 -0.37 -9.90
N GLU A 385 -22.20 -1.03 -10.69
CA GLU A 385 -22.34 -2.40 -11.17
C GLU A 385 -21.18 -3.26 -10.64
N LEU A 386 -21.43 -4.55 -10.45
CA LEU A 386 -20.44 -5.50 -9.95
C LEU A 386 -20.09 -6.48 -11.08
N TYR A 387 -18.94 -6.26 -11.70
CA TYR A 387 -18.43 -7.14 -12.76
C TYR A 387 -17.60 -8.28 -12.16
N HIS A 388 -17.52 -9.38 -12.90
CA HIS A 388 -16.71 -10.55 -12.54
C HIS A 388 -15.66 -10.71 -13.63
N TRP A 389 -14.43 -10.34 -13.31
CA TRP A 389 -13.31 -10.56 -14.21
C TRP A 389 -12.69 -11.93 -13.96
N TYR A 390 -12.19 -12.54 -15.03
CA TYR A 390 -11.55 -13.83 -14.97
C TYR A 390 -10.24 -13.73 -14.18
N ALA A 391 -10.09 -14.57 -13.15
CA ALA A 391 -8.88 -14.63 -12.34
C ALA A 391 -7.75 -15.34 -13.11
N GLY A 392 -6.79 -14.55 -13.63
CA GLY A 392 -5.57 -15.08 -14.24
C GLY A 392 -4.62 -15.70 -13.21
N ASP A 393 -4.71 -15.27 -11.96
CA ASP A 393 -4.02 -15.81 -10.79
C ASP A 393 -4.78 -17.06 -10.28
N ARG A 394 -4.13 -18.22 -10.29
CA ARG A 394 -4.86 -19.52 -10.20
C ARG A 394 -5.11 -20.06 -8.80
N SER A 395 -4.52 -19.43 -7.79
CA SER A 395 -4.85 -19.73 -6.39
C SER A 395 -4.34 -18.65 -5.42
N TRP A 396 -5.04 -18.46 -4.31
CA TRP A 396 -4.60 -17.62 -3.19
C TRP A 396 -4.00 -18.43 -2.03
N PHE A 397 -3.94 -19.76 -2.20
CA PHE A 397 -3.37 -20.72 -1.26
C PHE A 397 -2.66 -21.84 -2.03
N VAL A 398 -1.35 -21.72 -2.19
CA VAL A 398 -0.50 -22.76 -2.76
C VAL A 398 0.52 -23.19 -1.73
N LEU A 399 0.45 -24.45 -1.32
CA LEU A 399 1.40 -25.05 -0.40
C LEU A 399 2.57 -25.64 -1.18
N GLN A 400 3.77 -25.11 -0.94
CA GLN A 400 5.00 -25.42 -1.66
C GLN A 400 5.98 -26.14 -0.72
N PRO A 401 6.28 -27.44 -0.93
CA PRO A 401 7.33 -28.16 -0.20
C PRO A 401 8.72 -27.68 -0.62
N ASN A 402 9.65 -27.53 0.32
CA ASN A 402 11.03 -27.15 0.01
C ASN A 402 11.88 -28.36 -0.39
N LEU A 403 12.04 -28.60 -1.70
CA LEU A 403 12.88 -29.68 -2.23
C LEU A 403 14.38 -29.46 -1.95
N ASN A 404 14.77 -28.20 -1.76
CA ASN A 404 16.14 -27.80 -1.43
C ASN A 404 16.32 -27.50 0.07
N ARG A 405 15.50 -28.08 0.95
CA ARG A 405 15.60 -27.82 2.39
C ARG A 405 17.03 -27.98 2.91
N ARG A 406 17.51 -27.00 3.68
CA ARG A 406 18.85 -27.04 4.29
C ARG A 406 18.96 -28.27 5.20
N THR A 407 20.07 -28.98 5.11
CA THR A 407 20.42 -30.09 6.00
C THR A 407 21.55 -29.66 6.95
N SER A 408 21.59 -30.22 8.15
CA SER A 408 22.65 -29.95 9.13
C SER A 408 22.89 -31.17 10.01
N PRO A 409 24.15 -31.54 10.32
CA PRO A 409 24.45 -32.59 11.29
C PRO A 409 23.88 -32.30 12.70
N GLU A 410 23.77 -31.02 13.07
CA GLU A 410 23.19 -30.59 14.36
C GLU A 410 21.67 -30.81 14.42
N ASN A 411 21.01 -30.91 13.26
CA ASN A 411 19.58 -31.13 13.14
C ASN A 411 19.30 -32.27 12.13
N PRO A 412 19.53 -33.54 12.51
CA PRO A 412 19.42 -34.69 11.60
C PRO A 412 18.05 -34.82 10.94
N ASP A 413 16.99 -34.40 11.63
CA ASP A 413 15.62 -34.44 11.12
C ASP A 413 15.43 -33.61 9.86
N TRP A 414 16.22 -32.55 9.65
CA TRP A 414 16.09 -31.72 8.45
C TRP A 414 16.41 -32.50 7.17
N GLY A 415 17.40 -33.40 7.22
CA GLY A 415 17.70 -34.30 6.10
C GLY A 415 16.57 -35.28 5.81
N LYS A 416 15.97 -35.86 6.86
CA LYS A 416 14.83 -36.78 6.73
C LYS A 416 13.60 -36.08 6.13
N LYS A 417 13.30 -34.86 6.58
CA LYS A 417 12.22 -34.03 6.02
C LYS A 417 12.46 -33.72 4.54
N ARG A 418 13.69 -33.33 4.19
CA ARG A 418 14.08 -33.08 2.79
C ARG A 418 13.82 -34.31 1.93
N ALA A 419 14.29 -35.49 2.37
CA ALA A 419 14.12 -36.74 1.64
C ALA A 419 12.64 -37.07 1.36
N LEU A 420 11.76 -36.92 2.37
CA LEU A 420 10.32 -37.12 2.19
C LEU A 420 9.71 -36.10 1.23
N MET A 421 10.04 -34.80 1.37
CA MET A 421 9.52 -33.77 0.47
C MET A 421 9.98 -33.95 -0.98
N CYS A 422 11.17 -34.52 -1.21
CA CYS A 422 11.66 -34.87 -2.55
C CYS A 422 10.94 -36.09 -3.16
N ASP A 423 10.40 -37.01 -2.37
CA ASP A 423 9.66 -38.17 -2.88
C ASP A 423 8.25 -37.78 -3.36
N LYS A 424 7.95 -38.02 -4.64
CA LYS A 424 6.63 -37.69 -5.22
C LYS A 424 5.49 -38.43 -4.53
N ARG A 425 5.69 -39.66 -4.04
CA ARG A 425 4.65 -40.45 -3.35
C ARG A 425 4.20 -39.76 -2.08
N PHE A 426 5.12 -39.11 -1.36
CA PHE A 426 4.81 -38.34 -0.17
C PHE A 426 3.94 -37.13 -0.53
N ARG A 427 4.33 -36.33 -1.53
CA ARG A 427 3.56 -35.16 -1.98
C ARG A 427 2.17 -35.55 -2.51
N GLN A 428 2.09 -36.63 -3.28
CA GLN A 428 0.83 -37.20 -3.78
C GLN A 428 -0.09 -37.63 -2.63
N ALA A 429 0.45 -38.30 -1.60
CA ALA A 429 -0.31 -38.69 -0.41
C ALA A 429 -0.85 -37.46 0.34
N LEU A 430 -0.01 -36.45 0.57
CA LEU A 430 -0.42 -35.21 1.23
C LEU A 430 -1.49 -34.46 0.44
N SER A 431 -1.42 -34.48 -0.90
CA SER A 431 -2.45 -33.87 -1.74
C SER A 431 -3.79 -34.59 -1.62
N MET A 432 -3.83 -35.92 -1.75
CA MET A 432 -5.08 -36.70 -1.68
C MET A 432 -5.69 -36.78 -0.27
N ALA A 433 -4.88 -36.54 0.77
CA ALA A 433 -5.37 -36.46 2.14
C ALA A 433 -6.28 -35.24 2.39
N ILE A 434 -6.19 -34.19 1.56
CA ILE A 434 -6.92 -32.93 1.79
C ILE A 434 -8.35 -33.01 1.26
N ASN A 435 -9.33 -32.72 2.12
CA ASN A 435 -10.73 -32.60 1.75
C ASN A 435 -11.03 -31.22 1.16
N ARG A 436 -10.65 -31.03 -0.10
CA ARG A 436 -10.84 -29.77 -0.83
C ARG A 436 -12.28 -29.29 -0.84
N GLN A 437 -13.25 -30.20 -0.97
CA GLN A 437 -14.67 -29.83 -1.03
C GLN A 437 -15.17 -29.24 0.30
N ALA A 438 -14.71 -29.76 1.45
CA ALA A 438 -15.03 -29.20 2.75
C ALA A 438 -14.46 -27.78 2.89
N ILE A 439 -13.21 -27.57 2.46
CA ILE A 439 -12.55 -26.26 2.47
C ILE A 439 -13.27 -25.28 1.53
N ILE A 440 -13.59 -25.70 0.30
CA ILE A 440 -14.32 -24.89 -0.68
C ILE A 440 -15.68 -24.44 -0.14
N LYS A 441 -16.39 -25.32 0.56
CA LYS A 441 -17.67 -24.99 1.18
C LYS A 441 -17.51 -23.98 2.32
N ALA A 442 -16.49 -24.14 3.17
CA ALA A 442 -16.27 -23.31 4.35
C ALA A 442 -15.68 -21.93 4.01
N GLU A 443 -14.69 -21.89 3.12
CA GLU A 443 -13.84 -20.71 2.88
C GLU A 443 -14.17 -19.99 1.57
N TYR A 444 -14.80 -20.68 0.61
CA TYR A 444 -15.05 -20.15 -0.75
C TYR A 444 -16.53 -20.15 -1.12
N ASN A 445 -17.44 -20.32 -0.15
CA ASN A 445 -18.90 -20.33 -0.35
C ASN A 445 -19.37 -21.25 -1.50
N ASN A 446 -18.64 -22.34 -1.73
CA ASN A 446 -18.90 -23.30 -2.81
C ASN A 446 -18.82 -22.70 -4.24
N GLN A 447 -18.03 -21.65 -4.44
CA GLN A 447 -17.88 -20.93 -5.72
C GLN A 447 -16.66 -21.36 -6.54
N ALA A 448 -15.88 -22.31 -6.03
CA ALA A 448 -14.67 -22.82 -6.67
C ALA A 448 -14.76 -24.32 -6.90
N GLU A 449 -13.88 -24.89 -7.73
CA GLU A 449 -13.75 -26.33 -7.94
C GLU A 449 -12.38 -26.84 -7.46
N PRO A 450 -12.29 -28.07 -6.91
CA PRO A 450 -11.01 -28.68 -6.56
C PRO A 450 -10.06 -28.72 -7.77
N ALA A 451 -8.86 -28.18 -7.62
CA ALA A 451 -7.89 -28.07 -8.71
C ALA A 451 -6.45 -27.96 -8.19
N GLN A 452 -5.48 -28.43 -8.98
CA GLN A 452 -4.06 -28.07 -8.79
C GLN A 452 -3.74 -26.69 -9.38
N VAL A 453 -2.53 -26.19 -9.10
CA VAL A 453 -1.99 -25.00 -9.79
C VAL A 453 -1.73 -25.35 -11.25
N THR A 454 -2.50 -24.79 -12.17
CA THR A 454 -2.39 -25.05 -13.61
C THR A 454 -3.05 -23.89 -14.40
N PRO A 455 -2.71 -23.67 -15.67
CA PRO A 455 -3.46 -22.73 -16.50
C PRO A 455 -4.97 -23.03 -16.47
N GLY A 456 -5.80 -22.00 -16.37
CA GLY A 456 -7.25 -22.18 -16.33
C GLY A 456 -7.86 -22.56 -17.67
N ARG A 457 -9.16 -22.87 -17.71
CA ARG A 457 -9.85 -23.40 -18.90
C ARG A 457 -9.86 -22.39 -20.06
N GLU A 458 -9.82 -21.13 -19.72
CA GLU A 458 -9.79 -19.97 -20.59
C GLU A 458 -8.38 -19.67 -21.12
N SER A 459 -7.35 -20.34 -20.58
CA SER A 459 -5.98 -20.25 -21.08
C SER A 459 -5.78 -21.13 -22.32
N PRO A 460 -5.01 -20.66 -23.32
CA PRO A 460 -4.60 -21.53 -24.43
C PRO A 460 -3.69 -22.69 -23.98
N PHE A 461 -3.13 -22.64 -22.76
CA PHE A 461 -2.29 -23.70 -22.17
C PHE A 461 -3.06 -24.64 -21.22
N PHE A 462 -4.40 -24.61 -21.22
CA PHE A 462 -5.20 -25.48 -20.36
C PHE A 462 -4.82 -26.96 -20.53
N HIS A 463 -4.56 -27.63 -19.42
CA HIS A 463 -4.20 -29.05 -19.42
C HIS A 463 -4.96 -29.81 -18.34
N GLU A 464 -5.97 -30.58 -18.75
CA GLU A 464 -6.93 -31.22 -17.84
C GLU A 464 -6.27 -32.23 -16.89
N ALA A 465 -5.25 -32.97 -17.33
CA ALA A 465 -4.58 -33.95 -16.47
C ALA A 465 -3.82 -33.28 -15.32
N ALA A 466 -3.13 -32.16 -15.58
CA ALA A 466 -2.53 -31.35 -14.52
C ALA A 466 -3.59 -30.73 -13.61
N PHE A 467 -4.70 -30.25 -14.17
CA PHE A 467 -5.80 -29.66 -13.41
C PHE A 467 -6.35 -30.59 -12.31
N LYS A 468 -6.53 -31.87 -12.65
CA LYS A 468 -7.13 -32.89 -11.77
C LYS A 468 -6.11 -33.76 -11.02
N ALA A 469 -4.80 -33.46 -11.15
CA ALA A 469 -3.75 -34.32 -10.60
C ALA A 469 -3.84 -34.43 -9.08
N TYR A 470 -4.17 -35.62 -8.55
CA TYR A 470 -4.22 -35.91 -7.11
C TYR A 470 -5.11 -34.94 -6.31
N THR A 471 -6.20 -34.46 -6.91
CA THR A 471 -7.18 -33.56 -6.27
C THR A 471 -8.33 -34.31 -5.61
N ASP A 472 -8.47 -35.60 -5.88
CA ASP A 472 -9.44 -36.48 -5.25
C ASP A 472 -9.17 -36.63 -3.75
N PHE A 473 -10.23 -36.53 -2.94
CA PHE A 473 -10.14 -36.81 -1.50
C PHE A 473 -10.13 -38.33 -1.28
N ALA A 474 -8.94 -38.91 -1.10
CA ALA A 474 -8.71 -40.34 -1.01
C ALA A 474 -7.76 -40.68 0.15
N PRO A 475 -8.16 -40.46 1.42
CA PRO A 475 -7.28 -40.65 2.58
C PRO A 475 -6.74 -42.08 2.71
N GLN A 476 -7.52 -43.12 2.35
CA GLN A 476 -7.03 -44.51 2.38
C GLN A 476 -5.93 -44.76 1.35
N ARG A 477 -5.99 -44.11 0.18
CA ARG A 477 -4.94 -44.20 -0.84
C ARG A 477 -3.70 -43.42 -0.39
N ALA A 478 -3.89 -42.28 0.28
CA ALA A 478 -2.80 -41.53 0.90
C ALA A 478 -2.09 -42.38 1.96
N GLU A 479 -2.80 -43.06 2.86
CA GLU A 479 -2.20 -43.95 3.85
C GLU A 479 -1.36 -45.07 3.22
N ARG A 480 -1.86 -45.74 2.17
CA ARG A 480 -1.08 -46.77 1.46
C ARG A 480 0.22 -46.23 0.86
N LEU A 481 0.22 -45.00 0.35
CA LEU A 481 1.44 -44.37 -0.17
C LEU A 481 2.43 -44.02 0.96
N LEU A 482 1.93 -43.57 2.11
CA LEU A 482 2.76 -43.32 3.30
C LEU A 482 3.34 -44.63 3.86
N ASP A 483 2.57 -45.71 3.87
CA ASP A 483 3.04 -47.05 4.28
C ASP A 483 4.12 -47.58 3.32
N ALA A 484 3.98 -47.34 2.02
CA ALA A 484 4.98 -47.68 1.01
C ALA A 484 6.29 -46.86 1.13
N LEU A 485 6.30 -45.82 1.97
CA LEU A 485 7.48 -45.05 2.38
C LEU A 485 8.02 -45.51 3.74
N GLU A 486 7.54 -46.65 4.26
CA GLU A 486 7.91 -47.23 5.55
C GLU A 486 7.54 -46.36 6.77
N LEU A 487 6.64 -45.39 6.62
CA LEU A 487 6.18 -44.50 7.69
C LEU A 487 5.11 -45.14 8.58
N THR A 488 5.24 -46.42 8.93
CA THR A 488 4.20 -47.23 9.59
C THR A 488 4.15 -47.08 11.10
N LYS A 489 5.28 -46.74 11.74
CA LYS A 489 5.39 -46.53 13.19
C LYS A 489 4.62 -45.28 13.61
N ARG A 490 4.04 -45.29 14.82
CA ARG A 490 3.32 -44.15 15.41
C ARG A 490 3.86 -43.79 16.79
N ASP A 491 3.81 -42.51 17.13
CA ASP A 491 4.11 -42.01 18.48
C ASP A 491 2.91 -42.12 19.43
N TYR A 492 3.09 -41.70 20.68
CA TYR A 492 2.08 -41.80 21.73
C TYR A 492 0.83 -40.93 21.48
N GLU A 493 0.90 -39.95 20.59
CA GLU A 493 -0.25 -39.12 20.17
C GLU A 493 -0.94 -39.68 18.92
N GLY A 494 -0.47 -40.81 18.39
CA GLY A 494 -1.03 -41.48 17.21
C GLY A 494 -0.51 -40.96 15.87
N TYR A 495 0.50 -40.09 15.84
CA TYR A 495 1.10 -39.60 14.60
C TYR A 495 2.23 -40.50 14.12
N ARG A 496 2.38 -40.61 12.80
CA ARG A 496 3.48 -41.35 12.16
C ARG A 496 4.83 -40.79 12.58
N THR A 497 5.81 -41.65 12.78
CA THR A 497 7.21 -41.27 13.05
C THR A 497 8.05 -41.38 11.78
N PHE A 498 9.28 -40.87 11.81
CA PHE A 498 10.28 -41.29 10.84
C PHE A 498 10.58 -42.80 11.01
N VAL A 499 11.23 -43.40 10.02
CA VAL A 499 11.55 -44.84 9.98
C VAL A 499 12.36 -45.28 11.22
N ASP A 500 13.23 -44.41 11.71
CA ASP A 500 14.06 -44.62 12.91
C ASP A 500 13.28 -44.47 14.25
N GLY A 501 11.99 -44.11 14.20
CA GLY A 501 11.15 -43.89 15.38
C GLY A 501 11.14 -42.47 15.93
N THR A 502 11.93 -41.55 15.37
CA THR A 502 11.94 -40.14 15.79
C THR A 502 10.65 -39.42 15.37
N ARG A 503 10.22 -38.43 16.18
CA ARG A 503 8.95 -37.72 15.97
C ARG A 503 8.99 -36.94 14.64
N MET A 504 8.04 -37.23 13.75
CA MET A 504 7.90 -36.51 12.48
C MET A 504 6.95 -35.31 12.65
N THR A 505 7.44 -34.10 12.37
CA THR A 505 6.65 -32.86 12.45
C THR A 505 7.08 -31.91 11.35
N PHE A 506 6.13 -31.42 10.54
CA PHE A 506 6.39 -30.42 9.50
C PHE A 506 5.87 -29.04 9.89
N TYR A 507 6.54 -27.99 9.44
CA TYR A 507 6.07 -26.62 9.63
C TYR A 507 5.51 -26.04 8.34
N ILE A 508 4.35 -25.37 8.45
CA ILE A 508 3.74 -24.66 7.33
C ILE A 508 3.87 -23.16 7.60
N ASP A 509 4.80 -22.52 6.89
CA ASP A 509 5.12 -21.11 7.09
C ASP A 509 4.26 -20.23 6.16
N TYR A 510 3.64 -19.20 6.71
CA TYR A 510 2.83 -18.24 5.97
C TYR A 510 2.97 -16.83 6.55
N THR A 511 2.53 -15.83 5.80
CA THR A 511 2.60 -14.42 6.19
C THR A 511 1.24 -13.73 6.00
N LYS A 512 0.95 -12.69 6.77
CA LYS A 512 -0.36 -12.01 6.75
C LYS A 512 -0.45 -11.04 5.56
N GLY A 513 -1.63 -10.94 4.93
CA GLY A 513 -2.00 -9.87 4.00
C GLY A 513 -2.27 -10.30 2.55
N LEU A 514 -1.31 -10.94 1.88
CA LEU A 514 -1.45 -11.33 0.45
C LEU A 514 -1.94 -12.77 0.23
N THR A 515 -1.68 -13.66 1.19
CA THR A 515 -2.07 -15.08 1.15
C THR A 515 -3.25 -15.33 2.07
N SER A 516 -4.16 -16.22 1.67
CA SER A 516 -5.20 -16.72 2.58
C SER A 516 -4.54 -17.66 3.59
N ASP A 517 -4.71 -17.43 4.88
CA ASP A 517 -4.32 -18.36 5.95
C ASP A 517 -5.46 -19.31 6.33
N ARG A 518 -6.69 -18.99 5.93
CA ARG A 518 -7.92 -19.68 6.36
C ARG A 518 -7.93 -21.19 6.07
N PRO A 519 -7.46 -21.69 4.89
CA PRO A 519 -7.42 -23.12 4.63
C PRO A 519 -6.43 -23.92 5.49
N VAL A 520 -5.45 -23.28 6.14
CA VAL A 520 -4.30 -23.98 6.73
C VAL A 520 -4.71 -24.96 7.82
N GLN A 521 -5.70 -24.60 8.63
CA GLN A 521 -6.14 -25.46 9.74
C GLN A 521 -6.87 -26.70 9.24
N PHE A 522 -7.62 -26.60 8.14
CA PHE A 522 -8.23 -27.77 7.49
C PHE A 522 -7.16 -28.72 6.98
N VAL A 523 -6.14 -28.21 6.29
CA VAL A 523 -5.02 -29.02 5.79
C VAL A 523 -4.30 -29.74 6.94
N VAL A 524 -4.06 -29.04 8.05
CA VAL A 524 -3.44 -29.63 9.25
C VAL A 524 -4.29 -30.76 9.82
N ASN A 525 -5.60 -30.55 9.94
CA ASN A 525 -6.53 -31.56 10.46
C ASN A 525 -6.63 -32.79 9.53
N ASP A 526 -6.69 -32.56 8.22
CA ASP A 526 -6.75 -33.60 7.20
C ASP A 526 -5.47 -34.45 7.15
N TRP A 527 -4.30 -33.80 7.27
CA TRP A 527 -3.02 -34.50 7.39
C TRP A 527 -2.89 -35.28 8.70
N ALA A 528 -3.39 -34.72 9.80
CA ALA A 528 -3.42 -35.42 11.09
C ALA A 528 -4.25 -36.71 11.01
N ALA A 529 -5.35 -36.72 10.24
CA ALA A 529 -6.18 -37.90 10.06
C ALA A 529 -5.42 -39.08 9.41
N VAL A 530 -4.49 -38.82 8.50
CA VAL A 530 -3.60 -39.85 7.92
C VAL A 530 -2.30 -40.06 8.71
N GLY A 531 -2.19 -39.42 9.88
CA GLY A 531 -1.06 -39.54 10.81
C GLY A 531 0.12 -38.63 10.52
N VAL A 532 0.02 -37.63 9.63
CA VAL A 532 1.09 -36.66 9.37
C VAL A 532 0.90 -35.43 10.25
N ARG A 533 1.87 -35.15 11.13
CA ARG A 533 1.83 -33.95 11.99
C ARG A 533 2.36 -32.72 11.26
N ALA A 534 1.54 -31.67 11.20
CA ALA A 534 1.97 -30.35 10.73
C ALA A 534 1.57 -29.24 11.70
N VAL A 535 2.38 -28.19 11.76
CA VAL A 535 2.15 -27.03 12.62
C VAL A 535 2.20 -25.74 11.78
N PRO A 536 1.13 -24.96 11.72
CA PRO A 536 1.11 -23.68 11.03
C PRO A 536 1.93 -22.65 11.82
N ARG A 537 2.83 -21.92 11.15
CA ARG A 537 3.61 -20.83 11.74
C ARG A 537 3.38 -19.54 10.96
N GLN A 538 2.70 -18.59 11.59
CA GLN A 538 2.61 -17.24 11.06
C GLN A 538 3.95 -16.53 11.27
N ARG A 539 4.51 -15.99 10.19
CA ARG A 539 5.74 -15.20 10.19
C ARG A 539 5.45 -13.79 9.72
N ASP A 540 6.16 -12.83 10.31
CA ASP A 540 6.27 -11.51 9.70
C ASP A 540 6.85 -11.64 8.28
N ARG A 541 6.44 -10.76 7.35
CA ARG A 541 6.81 -10.85 5.92
C ARG A 541 8.32 -10.93 5.73
N THR A 542 9.02 -10.16 6.54
CA THR A 542 10.45 -9.98 6.46
C THR A 542 11.17 -11.23 6.97
N LEU A 543 10.82 -11.72 8.16
CA LEU A 543 11.33 -12.99 8.70
C LEU A 543 11.00 -14.19 7.80
N TRP A 544 9.77 -14.24 7.26
CA TRP A 544 9.33 -15.26 6.32
C TRP A 544 10.23 -15.31 5.08
N SER A 545 10.59 -14.15 4.52
CA SER A 545 11.54 -14.09 3.39
C SER A 545 12.91 -14.59 3.79
N THR A 546 13.45 -14.17 4.93
CA THR A 546 14.76 -14.61 5.43
C THR A 546 14.82 -16.12 5.68
N GLU A 547 13.82 -16.71 6.33
CA GLU A 547 13.77 -18.17 6.55
C GLU A 547 13.61 -18.94 5.22
N ARG A 548 12.85 -18.37 4.27
CA ARG A 548 12.66 -18.97 2.94
C ARG A 548 13.96 -19.04 2.17
N GLU A 549 14.62 -17.90 2.00
CA GLU A 549 15.87 -17.75 1.27
C GLU A 549 17.03 -18.51 1.96
N GLY A 550 17.00 -18.63 3.29
CA GLY A 550 17.90 -19.50 4.04
C GLY A 550 17.62 -21.00 3.92
N LEU A 551 16.61 -21.40 3.14
CA LEU A 551 16.16 -22.77 2.93
C LEU A 551 15.73 -23.49 4.23
N LEU A 552 15.31 -22.71 5.24
CA LEU A 552 14.99 -23.18 6.60
C LEU A 552 13.53 -23.64 6.78
N HIS A 553 12.66 -23.35 5.82
CA HIS A 553 11.24 -23.72 5.82
C HIS A 553 11.02 -25.18 5.34
N ASP A 554 9.96 -25.82 5.83
CA ASP A 554 9.51 -27.14 5.34
C ASP A 554 8.50 -26.93 4.20
N PHE A 555 7.34 -26.35 4.52
CA PHE A 555 6.32 -25.94 3.57
C PHE A 555 6.11 -24.43 3.65
N ASN A 556 5.81 -23.82 2.52
CA ASN A 556 5.48 -22.41 2.43
C ASN A 556 4.14 -22.21 1.72
N ILE A 557 3.29 -21.31 2.23
CA ILE A 557 2.08 -20.86 1.55
C ILE A 557 2.35 -19.58 0.76
N TRP A 558 2.04 -19.61 -0.53
CA TRP A 558 2.03 -18.42 -1.38
C TRP A 558 0.84 -18.37 -2.34
N ILE A 559 0.67 -17.25 -3.04
CA ILE A 559 -0.30 -17.10 -4.13
C ILE A 559 0.29 -17.61 -5.45
N ALA A 560 -0.57 -18.09 -6.34
CA ALA A 560 -0.27 -18.43 -7.72
C ALA A 560 -0.64 -17.24 -8.63
N ASN A 561 0.36 -16.69 -9.30
CA ASN A 561 0.23 -15.56 -10.23
C ASN A 561 0.90 -15.92 -11.56
N GLY A 562 0.19 -15.65 -12.66
CA GLY A 562 0.75 -15.74 -14.02
C GLY A 562 0.51 -17.06 -14.75
N GLU A 563 -0.17 -18.03 -14.13
CA GLU A 563 -0.30 -19.36 -14.73
C GLU A 563 -1.27 -19.38 -15.92
N HIS A 564 -2.08 -18.33 -16.13
CA HIS A 564 -2.86 -18.20 -17.36
C HIS A 564 -1.96 -18.16 -18.61
N TYR A 565 -0.72 -17.69 -18.53
CA TYR A 565 0.27 -17.84 -19.60
C TYR A 565 1.62 -18.31 -19.02
N PRO A 566 1.81 -19.63 -18.89
CA PRO A 566 2.90 -20.18 -18.09
C PRO A 566 4.30 -19.91 -18.68
N LEU A 567 4.42 -19.50 -19.95
CA LEU A 567 5.73 -19.14 -20.53
C LEU A 567 6.25 -17.76 -20.08
N ILE A 568 5.39 -16.91 -19.49
CA ILE A 568 5.83 -15.66 -18.85
C ILE A 568 6.41 -15.97 -17.47
N GLN A 569 5.73 -16.83 -16.70
CA GLN A 569 6.12 -17.23 -15.35
C GLN A 569 5.88 -18.72 -15.11
N PRO A 570 6.82 -19.61 -15.46
CA PRO A 570 6.65 -21.06 -15.33
C PRO A 570 6.94 -21.56 -13.91
N ARG A 571 6.86 -20.69 -12.89
CA ARG A 571 7.43 -20.91 -11.54
C ARG A 571 6.89 -22.14 -10.79
N PHE A 572 5.73 -22.67 -11.19
CA PHE A 572 5.12 -23.88 -10.62
C PHE A 572 5.41 -25.15 -11.43
N PHE A 573 6.01 -25.01 -12.62
CA PHE A 573 6.22 -26.09 -13.58
C PHE A 573 7.71 -26.34 -13.87
N ALA A 574 8.54 -25.30 -13.78
CA ALA A 574 9.99 -25.35 -13.96
C ALA A 574 10.71 -24.56 -12.85
N PRO A 575 11.96 -24.92 -12.49
CA PRO A 575 12.75 -24.21 -11.48
C PRO A 575 13.28 -22.88 -12.05
N VAL A 576 12.51 -21.82 -11.85
CA VAL A 576 12.84 -20.45 -12.28
C VAL A 576 12.64 -19.47 -11.14
N ASN A 577 13.00 -18.19 -11.34
CA ASN A 577 12.77 -17.15 -10.34
C ASN A 577 11.33 -17.17 -9.81
N GLY A 578 11.20 -17.32 -8.49
CA GLY A 578 9.90 -17.42 -7.82
C GLY A 578 9.40 -18.85 -7.56
N SER A 579 10.12 -19.90 -7.96
CA SER A 579 9.83 -21.30 -7.63
C SER A 579 10.22 -21.61 -6.17
N PHE A 580 9.34 -21.32 -5.22
CA PHE A 580 9.71 -21.47 -3.79
C PHE A 580 9.91 -22.93 -3.38
N PHE A 581 9.37 -23.89 -4.13
CA PHE A 581 9.63 -25.31 -3.91
C PHE A 581 11.06 -25.75 -4.31
N ALA A 582 11.76 -24.98 -5.16
CA ALA A 582 13.06 -25.36 -5.75
C ALA A 582 14.04 -24.17 -5.82
N LEU A 583 14.14 -23.42 -4.71
CA LEU A 583 14.85 -22.15 -4.68
C LEU A 583 16.36 -22.27 -4.94
N ALA A 584 17.03 -23.29 -4.38
CA ALA A 584 18.48 -23.44 -4.58
C ALA A 584 18.83 -23.89 -6.00
N TYR A 585 17.98 -24.72 -6.63
CA TYR A 585 18.12 -25.05 -8.05
C TYR A 585 17.95 -23.82 -8.93
N THR A 586 16.97 -22.98 -8.60
CA THR A 586 16.72 -21.72 -9.29
C THR A 586 17.91 -20.77 -9.19
N GLN A 587 18.49 -20.59 -7.99
CA GLN A 587 19.69 -19.77 -7.79
C GLN A 587 20.82 -20.27 -8.67
N TRP A 588 21.10 -21.58 -8.67
CA TRP A 588 22.18 -22.17 -9.45
C TRP A 588 22.00 -21.95 -10.95
N ILE A 589 20.77 -22.13 -11.46
CA ILE A 589 20.43 -21.85 -12.87
C ILE A 589 20.67 -20.38 -13.21
N ASN A 590 20.25 -19.46 -12.35
CA ASN A 590 20.31 -18.02 -12.63
C ASN A 590 21.72 -17.46 -12.63
N THR A 591 22.61 -18.03 -11.81
CA THR A 591 24.01 -17.62 -11.69
C THR A 591 24.94 -18.42 -12.61
N GLY A 592 24.45 -18.94 -13.73
CA GLY A 592 25.31 -19.55 -14.76
C GLY A 592 25.53 -21.07 -14.64
N GLY A 593 24.86 -21.76 -13.72
CA GLY A 593 25.11 -23.17 -13.45
C GLY A 593 24.86 -24.11 -14.64
N LEU A 594 23.83 -23.83 -15.44
CA LEU A 594 23.57 -24.59 -16.69
C LEU A 594 24.67 -24.40 -17.74
N GLN A 595 25.38 -23.28 -17.69
CA GLN A 595 26.46 -22.92 -18.59
C GLN A 595 27.81 -23.45 -18.10
N GLY A 596 27.84 -24.12 -16.94
CA GLY A 596 29.04 -24.67 -16.34
C GLY A 596 29.87 -23.64 -15.59
N ASP A 597 29.27 -22.52 -15.17
CA ASP A 597 29.94 -21.52 -14.34
C ASP A 597 30.33 -22.14 -12.98
N PRO A 598 31.63 -22.22 -12.63
CA PRO A 598 32.08 -22.79 -11.37
C PRO A 598 31.68 -21.93 -10.16
N ASP A 599 31.38 -20.65 -10.36
CA ASP A 599 31.00 -19.70 -9.30
C ASP A 599 29.47 -19.59 -9.12
N ALA A 600 28.70 -20.44 -9.83
CA ALA A 600 27.25 -20.48 -9.71
C ALA A 600 26.81 -20.79 -8.26
N LYS A 601 26.00 -19.90 -7.68
CA LYS A 601 25.49 -20.00 -6.30
C LYS A 601 24.24 -20.86 -6.25
N GLY A 602 24.12 -21.74 -5.26
CA GLY A 602 22.95 -22.59 -5.06
C GLY A 602 23.30 -24.08 -5.13
N GLU A 603 22.32 -24.91 -5.46
CA GLU A 603 22.51 -26.36 -5.59
C GLU A 603 22.42 -26.78 -7.07
N PRO A 604 23.35 -27.60 -7.59
CA PRO A 604 23.25 -28.13 -8.95
C PRO A 604 21.97 -28.95 -9.15
N LEU A 605 21.25 -28.69 -10.25
CA LEU A 605 20.09 -29.48 -10.65
C LEU A 605 20.56 -30.73 -11.44
N PRO A 606 20.38 -31.96 -10.92
CA PRO A 606 20.81 -33.16 -11.63
C PRO A 606 20.04 -33.39 -12.93
N LYS A 607 20.70 -33.92 -13.97
CA LYS A 607 20.08 -34.10 -15.30
C LYS A 607 18.97 -35.16 -15.30
N GLU A 608 19.10 -36.15 -14.44
CA GLU A 608 18.14 -37.21 -14.18
C GLU A 608 16.93 -36.74 -13.36
N HIS A 609 17.01 -35.57 -12.73
CA HIS A 609 15.91 -35.02 -11.95
C HIS A 609 14.78 -34.58 -12.90
N PRO A 610 13.50 -34.94 -12.65
CA PRO A 610 12.38 -34.58 -13.55
C PRO A 610 12.24 -33.07 -13.80
N LEU A 611 12.60 -32.22 -12.82
CA LEU A 611 12.63 -30.76 -13.01
C LEU A 611 13.62 -30.30 -14.10
N TYR A 612 14.69 -31.04 -14.36
CA TYR A 612 15.59 -30.73 -15.48
C TYR A 612 14.87 -30.91 -16.81
N ALA A 613 14.14 -32.02 -17.00
CA ALA A 613 13.32 -32.24 -18.19
C ALA A 613 12.21 -31.20 -18.34
N ALA A 614 11.56 -30.79 -17.23
CA ALA A 614 10.56 -29.72 -17.26
C ALA A 614 11.18 -28.36 -17.63
N LEU A 615 12.38 -28.05 -17.15
CA LEU A 615 13.13 -26.86 -17.53
C LEU A 615 13.49 -26.85 -19.02
N MET A 616 13.93 -27.99 -19.57
CA MET A 616 14.25 -28.11 -21.00
C MET A 616 13.00 -27.95 -21.87
N ALA A 617 11.86 -28.53 -21.47
CA ALA A 617 10.59 -28.34 -22.17
C ALA A 617 10.13 -26.87 -22.15
N TYR A 618 10.33 -26.17 -21.03
CA TYR A 618 10.10 -24.73 -20.95
C TYR A 618 11.01 -23.93 -21.89
N GLN A 619 12.31 -24.23 -21.93
CA GLN A 619 13.26 -23.56 -22.82
C GLN A 619 12.95 -23.82 -24.30
N ASP A 620 12.61 -25.05 -24.67
CA ASP A 620 12.19 -25.41 -26.04
C ASP A 620 10.89 -24.71 -26.44
N ALA A 621 9.90 -24.63 -25.55
CA ALA A 621 8.69 -23.85 -25.78
C ALA A 621 9.02 -22.36 -25.99
N CYS A 622 9.97 -21.80 -25.23
CA CYS A 622 10.40 -20.41 -25.42
C CYS A 622 11.20 -20.17 -26.70
N ALA A 623 11.67 -21.20 -27.42
CA ALA A 623 12.48 -21.05 -28.61
C ALA A 623 11.67 -20.67 -29.86
N THR A 624 10.36 -20.93 -29.88
CA THR A 624 9.45 -20.63 -31.00
C THR A 624 8.45 -19.53 -30.61
N GLY A 625 8.12 -18.66 -31.56
CA GLY A 625 7.12 -17.60 -31.39
C GLY A 625 5.70 -18.01 -31.80
N ASP A 626 5.54 -19.19 -32.42
CA ASP A 626 4.21 -19.71 -32.79
C ASP A 626 3.49 -20.27 -31.57
N LEU A 627 2.30 -19.75 -31.26
CA LEU A 627 1.55 -20.12 -30.06
C LEU A 627 1.15 -21.60 -30.05
N LYS A 628 0.81 -22.21 -31.20
CA LYS A 628 0.42 -23.63 -31.24
C LYS A 628 1.62 -24.52 -30.95
N GLU A 629 2.78 -24.22 -31.52
CA GLU A 629 4.03 -24.91 -31.20
C GLU A 629 4.44 -24.70 -29.75
N GLN A 630 4.32 -23.48 -29.22
CA GLN A 630 4.60 -23.17 -27.81
C GLN A 630 3.78 -24.07 -26.86
N ILE A 631 2.48 -24.21 -27.11
CA ILE A 631 1.59 -25.07 -26.32
C ILE A 631 2.04 -26.53 -26.40
N ALA A 632 2.33 -27.03 -27.61
CA ALA A 632 2.75 -28.42 -27.82
C ALA A 632 4.08 -28.74 -27.14
N ARG A 633 5.07 -27.85 -27.23
CA ARG A 633 6.41 -27.99 -26.63
C ARG A 633 6.40 -27.82 -25.11
N PHE A 634 5.46 -27.04 -24.56
CA PHE A 634 5.33 -26.85 -23.12
C PHE A 634 4.56 -27.98 -22.43
N LYS A 635 3.69 -28.70 -23.15
CA LYS A 635 2.87 -29.80 -22.60
C LYS A 635 3.67 -30.80 -21.73
N PRO A 636 4.88 -31.27 -22.11
CA PRO A 636 5.67 -32.17 -21.27
C PRO A 636 5.99 -31.60 -19.88
N ALA A 637 6.22 -30.28 -19.75
CA ALA A 637 6.44 -29.67 -18.43
C ALA A 637 5.19 -29.76 -17.54
N LEU A 638 3.99 -29.61 -18.13
CA LEU A 638 2.71 -29.78 -17.44
C LEU A 638 2.46 -31.24 -17.05
N ASP A 639 2.78 -32.20 -17.93
CA ASP A 639 2.68 -33.63 -17.63
C ASP A 639 3.60 -34.02 -16.45
N ILE A 640 4.85 -33.52 -16.45
CA ILE A 640 5.82 -33.75 -15.36
C ILE A 640 5.32 -33.14 -14.05
N ALA A 641 4.79 -31.91 -14.09
CA ALA A 641 4.23 -31.26 -12.91
C ALA A 641 3.02 -32.00 -12.35
N ALA A 642 2.14 -32.51 -13.22
CA ALA A 642 0.98 -33.33 -12.85
C ALA A 642 1.40 -34.62 -12.13
N GLU A 643 2.41 -35.32 -12.66
CA GLU A 643 2.90 -36.55 -12.06
C GLU A 643 3.57 -36.30 -10.71
N ASN A 644 4.34 -35.22 -10.59
CA ASN A 644 5.20 -35.00 -9.42
C ASN A 644 4.57 -34.16 -8.32
N VAL A 645 3.52 -33.37 -8.61
CA VAL A 645 2.85 -32.49 -7.64
C VAL A 645 3.88 -31.62 -6.89
N TRP A 646 4.59 -30.75 -7.62
CA TRP A 646 5.61 -29.85 -7.05
C TRP A 646 5.05 -28.86 -6.05
N SER A 647 3.74 -28.60 -6.13
CA SER A 647 3.00 -27.71 -5.25
C SER A 647 1.59 -28.25 -5.10
N ILE A 648 0.96 -28.00 -3.95
CA ILE A 648 -0.36 -28.51 -3.60
C ILE A 648 -1.32 -27.32 -3.51
N ASN A 649 -2.35 -27.33 -4.34
CA ASN A 649 -3.42 -26.33 -4.31
C ASN A 649 -4.74 -26.91 -3.79
N ILE A 650 -5.62 -26.04 -3.30
CA ILE A 650 -6.96 -26.39 -2.82
C ILE A 650 -8.00 -26.35 -3.94
N CYS A 651 -8.05 -25.25 -4.69
CA CYS A 651 -9.16 -25.00 -5.62
C CYS A 651 -8.82 -23.93 -6.65
N THR A 652 -9.68 -23.79 -7.66
CA THR A 652 -9.67 -22.63 -8.56
C THR A 652 -9.95 -21.34 -7.79
N THR A 653 -9.43 -20.22 -8.29
CA THR A 653 -9.77 -18.90 -7.74
C THR A 653 -11.19 -18.52 -8.15
N PRO A 654 -12.04 -18.02 -7.21
CA PRO A 654 -13.28 -17.35 -7.58
C PRO A 654 -13.03 -16.16 -8.54
N PRO A 655 -14.06 -15.71 -9.28
CA PRO A 655 -13.93 -14.52 -10.12
C PRO A 655 -13.48 -13.29 -9.32
N VAL A 656 -12.75 -12.40 -9.99
CA VAL A 656 -12.33 -11.12 -9.39
C VAL A 656 -13.50 -10.16 -9.43
N LEU A 657 -13.91 -9.69 -8.25
CA LEU A 657 -14.96 -8.69 -8.12
C LEU A 657 -14.44 -7.31 -8.55
N VAL A 658 -15.20 -6.63 -9.41
CA VAL A 658 -14.88 -5.27 -9.87
C VAL A 658 -16.11 -4.38 -9.68
N VAL A 659 -16.03 -3.46 -8.73
CA VAL A 659 -17.05 -2.42 -8.51
C VAL A 659 -16.82 -1.30 -9.51
N VAL A 660 -17.80 -1.05 -10.38
CA VAL A 660 -17.75 -0.06 -11.46
C VAL A 660 -18.89 0.94 -11.26
N ASN A 661 -18.57 2.21 -11.02
CA ASN A 661 -19.60 3.26 -10.94
C ASN A 661 -20.39 3.33 -12.26
N LYS A 662 -21.72 3.46 -12.20
CA LYS A 662 -22.58 3.45 -13.40
C LYS A 662 -22.30 4.58 -14.39
N ASP A 663 -21.74 5.68 -13.93
CA ASP A 663 -21.35 6.80 -14.77
C ASP A 663 -20.02 6.55 -15.49
N LEU A 664 -19.21 5.57 -15.05
CA LEU A 664 -17.98 5.15 -15.73
C LEU A 664 -18.32 4.21 -16.87
N ARG A 665 -17.90 4.57 -18.10
CA ARG A 665 -18.18 3.82 -19.33
C ARG A 665 -16.89 3.32 -19.97
N ASN A 666 -17.02 2.43 -20.96
CA ASN A 666 -15.93 1.76 -21.68
C ASN A 666 -15.15 0.74 -20.82
N VAL A 667 -15.65 0.38 -19.64
CA VAL A 667 -15.07 -0.71 -18.85
C VAL A 667 -15.61 -2.03 -19.40
N PRO A 668 -14.76 -2.96 -19.87
CA PRO A 668 -15.24 -4.26 -20.35
C PRO A 668 -15.84 -5.06 -19.18
N SER A 669 -16.99 -5.68 -19.42
CA SER A 669 -17.65 -6.56 -18.44
C SER A 669 -16.80 -7.80 -18.15
N THR A 670 -16.00 -8.26 -19.11
CA THR A 670 -15.06 -9.38 -18.98
C THR A 670 -13.65 -8.98 -19.38
N ALA A 671 -12.68 -9.31 -18.54
CA ALA A 671 -11.25 -9.16 -18.79
C ALA A 671 -10.46 -10.17 -17.94
N VAL A 672 -9.23 -10.49 -18.35
CA VAL A 672 -8.27 -11.18 -17.49
C VAL A 672 -7.79 -10.19 -16.42
N TYR A 673 -7.84 -10.62 -15.16
CA TYR A 673 -7.23 -9.93 -14.04
C TYR A 673 -6.06 -10.73 -13.48
N SER A 674 -4.84 -10.21 -13.63
CA SER A 674 -3.63 -10.77 -13.01
C SER A 674 -2.47 -9.74 -13.03
N TRP A 675 -1.40 -10.03 -12.30
CA TRP A 675 -0.19 -9.21 -12.29
C TRP A 675 0.51 -9.13 -13.65
N ASP A 676 0.60 -10.25 -14.36
CA ASP A 676 1.38 -10.33 -15.61
C ASP A 676 0.71 -9.60 -16.77
N PHE A 677 -0.62 -9.53 -16.74
CA PHE A 677 -1.44 -8.79 -17.69
C PHE A 677 -1.60 -7.30 -17.33
N GLN A 678 -0.90 -6.82 -16.31
CA GLN A 678 -0.94 -5.42 -15.86
C GLN A 678 -2.36 -4.91 -15.53
N SER A 679 -3.29 -5.79 -15.15
CA SER A 679 -4.69 -5.43 -14.93
C SER A 679 -4.88 -4.42 -13.79
N PRO A 680 -5.74 -3.39 -13.93
CA PRO A 680 -6.72 -3.21 -15.02
C PRO A 680 -6.16 -2.57 -16.30
N GLY A 681 -4.86 -2.28 -16.41
CA GLY A 681 -4.28 -1.61 -17.58
C GLY A 681 -4.62 -2.26 -18.92
N ASN A 682 -4.68 -3.60 -19.00
CA ASN A 682 -5.08 -4.32 -20.20
C ASN A 682 -6.52 -4.04 -20.66
N ALA A 683 -7.38 -3.53 -19.78
CA ALA A 683 -8.78 -3.21 -20.06
C ALA A 683 -8.99 -1.84 -20.74
N GLY A 684 -7.92 -1.23 -21.26
CA GLY A 684 -7.99 0.03 -22.03
C GLY A 684 -8.36 1.25 -21.17
N ILE A 685 -7.74 1.36 -20.00
CA ILE A 685 -8.04 2.38 -18.98
C ILE A 685 -8.03 3.82 -19.50
N GLU A 686 -7.27 4.08 -20.56
CA GLU A 686 -7.15 5.40 -21.18
C GLU A 686 -8.45 5.83 -21.88
N THR A 687 -9.24 4.86 -22.34
CA THR A 687 -10.51 5.07 -23.05
C THR A 687 -11.72 5.19 -22.11
N TRP A 688 -11.53 4.96 -20.82
CA TRP A 688 -12.59 5.10 -19.84
C TRP A 688 -12.96 6.56 -19.65
N PHE A 689 -14.26 6.84 -19.55
CA PHE A 689 -14.77 8.19 -19.36
C PHE A 689 -15.97 8.20 -18.42
N LEU A 690 -16.21 9.36 -17.79
CA LEU A 690 -17.38 9.60 -16.96
C LEU A 690 -18.44 10.33 -17.77
N ARG A 691 -19.69 9.83 -17.73
CA ARG A 691 -20.86 10.54 -18.30
C ARG A 691 -21.05 11.92 -17.67
N LYS A 692 -20.68 12.05 -16.40
CA LYS A 692 -20.76 13.29 -15.63
C LYS A 692 -19.42 13.57 -14.98
N ASP A 693 -18.84 14.72 -15.29
CA ASP A 693 -17.60 15.18 -14.67
C ASP A 693 -17.80 15.39 -13.16
N ASN A 694 -17.01 14.68 -12.36
CA ASN A 694 -17.00 14.74 -10.90
C ASN A 694 -15.93 15.71 -10.35
N ASN A 695 -15.27 16.50 -11.20
CA ASN A 695 -14.33 17.54 -10.77
C ASN A 695 -15.03 18.87 -10.47
N SER A 696 -14.72 19.45 -9.31
CA SER A 696 -15.09 20.83 -8.97
C SER A 696 -14.28 21.83 -9.81
N ALA A 697 -14.72 23.10 -9.85
CA ALA A 697 -13.98 24.16 -10.53
C ALA A 697 -12.56 24.36 -9.94
N GLY A 698 -12.42 24.23 -8.61
CA GLY A 698 -11.14 24.28 -7.93
C GLY A 698 -10.24 23.08 -8.29
N ALA A 699 -10.81 21.89 -8.41
CA ALA A 699 -10.09 20.69 -8.84
C ALA A 699 -9.56 20.83 -10.28
N ARG A 700 -10.36 21.36 -11.22
CA ARG A 700 -9.91 21.61 -12.61
C ARG A 700 -8.74 22.58 -12.67
N LYS A 701 -8.79 23.68 -11.91
CA LYS A 701 -7.68 24.63 -11.79
C LYS A 701 -6.43 23.99 -11.18
N ALA A 702 -6.60 23.16 -10.15
CA ALA A 702 -5.49 22.44 -9.54
C ALA A 702 -4.83 21.47 -10.54
N ILE A 703 -5.62 20.75 -11.32
CA ILE A 703 -5.12 19.86 -12.39
C ILE A 703 -4.35 20.65 -13.44
N GLU A 704 -4.91 21.77 -13.92
CA GLU A 704 -4.25 22.65 -14.90
C GLU A 704 -2.90 23.18 -14.38
N ALA A 705 -2.84 23.59 -13.11
CA ALA A 705 -1.60 24.02 -12.47
C ALA A 705 -0.60 22.86 -12.29
N GLU A 706 -1.07 21.65 -11.94
CA GLU A 706 -0.22 20.47 -11.80
C GLU A 706 0.42 20.07 -13.14
N ILE A 707 -0.33 20.14 -14.25
CA ILE A 707 0.18 19.85 -15.60
C ILE A 707 1.36 20.74 -15.96
N LEU A 708 1.35 22.00 -15.52
CA LEU A 708 2.40 22.99 -15.76
C LEU A 708 3.57 22.93 -14.75
N THR A 709 3.41 22.22 -13.63
CA THR A 709 4.45 22.12 -12.60
C THR A 709 5.61 21.27 -13.15
N PRO A 710 6.87 21.75 -13.10
CA PRO A 710 7.90 21.29 -14.02
C PRO A 710 8.32 19.82 -13.77
N ALA A 711 8.27 19.02 -14.84
CA ALA A 711 9.45 18.23 -15.20
C ALA A 711 10.54 19.23 -15.59
N LEU A 712 11.76 19.02 -15.09
CA LEU A 712 12.93 19.85 -15.37
C LEU A 712 13.01 20.15 -16.88
N ARG A 713 13.11 21.42 -17.26
CA ARG A 713 13.32 21.80 -18.65
C ARG A 713 14.82 21.66 -18.98
N PRO A 714 15.19 21.20 -20.19
CA PRO A 714 16.56 21.31 -20.67
C PRO A 714 16.99 22.79 -20.65
N GLY A 715 17.77 23.19 -19.65
CA GLY A 715 18.16 24.59 -19.38
C GLY A 715 18.16 24.97 -17.89
N ASP A 716 17.28 24.37 -17.08
CA ASP A 716 17.15 24.68 -15.64
C ASP A 716 18.39 24.25 -14.81
N LEU A 717 19.32 23.52 -15.42
CA LEU A 717 20.55 23.01 -14.82
C LEU A 717 21.81 23.77 -15.29
N ASN A 718 21.68 24.67 -16.27
CA ASN A 718 22.80 25.44 -16.83
C ASN A 718 22.89 26.88 -16.29
N GLU A 719 21.93 27.33 -15.47
CA GLU A 719 21.98 28.68 -14.88
C GLU A 719 22.82 28.72 -13.60
N THR A 720 23.76 29.66 -13.60
CA THR A 720 24.70 29.97 -12.53
C THR A 720 24.02 30.27 -11.20
N SER A 721 24.48 29.60 -10.14
CA SER A 721 24.35 29.96 -8.72
C SER A 721 22.92 30.07 -8.13
N GLN A 722 22.67 29.28 -7.07
CA GLN A 722 21.53 29.33 -6.14
C GLN A 722 20.19 28.73 -6.59
N THR A 723 19.81 28.76 -7.87
CA THR A 723 18.51 28.20 -8.34
C THR A 723 18.52 26.67 -8.46
N ALA A 724 19.61 26.06 -8.97
CA ALA A 724 19.72 24.59 -9.07
C ALA A 724 19.76 23.88 -7.70
N THR A 725 20.33 24.52 -6.67
CA THR A 725 20.40 24.01 -5.29
C THR A 725 19.14 24.31 -4.46
N ALA A 726 18.39 25.38 -4.77
CA ALA A 726 17.05 25.58 -4.23
C ALA A 726 16.08 24.50 -4.74
N ASN A 727 16.22 24.13 -6.03
CA ASN A 727 15.32 23.19 -6.67
C ASN A 727 15.45 21.74 -6.18
N LEU A 728 16.56 21.31 -5.57
CA LEU A 728 16.69 19.93 -5.05
C LEU A 728 16.26 19.77 -3.58
N ASN A 729 16.17 20.88 -2.85
CA ASN A 729 15.51 20.93 -1.54
C ASN A 729 13.97 20.92 -1.64
N ASP A 730 13.45 21.23 -2.84
CA ASP A 730 12.04 21.51 -3.11
C ASP A 730 11.30 20.29 -3.70
N ALA A 731 11.23 19.18 -2.94
CA ALA A 731 10.14 18.21 -3.10
C ALA A 731 8.80 18.74 -2.51
N SER A 732 8.84 19.92 -1.86
CA SER A 732 7.79 20.94 -1.83
C SER A 732 8.32 22.18 -1.13
N PRO A 733 8.09 23.36 -1.72
CA PRO A 733 7.35 24.39 -1.04
C PRO A 733 6.15 24.70 -1.92
N ALA A 734 5.17 25.37 -1.32
CA ALA A 734 4.04 25.98 -2.02
C ALA A 734 4.45 26.55 -3.41
N PRO A 735 3.53 26.53 -4.40
CA PRO A 735 3.82 26.91 -5.79
C PRO A 735 4.63 28.21 -5.86
N PRO A 736 5.53 28.37 -6.86
CA PRO A 736 6.18 29.65 -7.07
C PRO A 736 5.08 30.69 -7.28
N SER A 737 4.89 31.57 -6.30
CA SER A 737 4.07 32.74 -6.49
C SER A 737 4.62 33.50 -7.71
N PRO A 738 3.75 33.99 -8.60
CA PRO A 738 4.20 34.80 -9.71
C PRO A 738 4.86 36.07 -9.17
N ALA A 739 6.11 36.32 -9.58
CA ALA A 739 6.95 37.46 -9.19
C ALA A 739 7.16 37.62 -7.66
N PRO A 740 8.20 38.34 -7.18
CA PRO A 740 8.38 38.59 -5.76
C PRO A 740 7.23 39.45 -5.24
N ASN A 741 6.16 38.82 -4.78
CA ASN A 741 5.10 39.49 -4.07
C ASN A 741 5.65 39.85 -2.67
N PRO A 742 5.62 41.12 -2.24
CA PRO A 742 6.09 41.54 -0.91
C PRO A 742 5.49 40.71 0.25
N GLY A 743 4.39 39.99 0.01
CA GLY A 743 3.78 39.02 0.92
C GLY A 743 4.65 37.83 1.37
N ARG A 744 5.63 37.32 0.59
CA ARG A 744 6.50 36.19 1.06
C ARG A 744 7.61 36.65 2.00
N ILE A 745 8.21 37.80 1.75
CA ILE A 745 9.15 38.42 2.70
C ILE A 745 8.37 38.79 3.96
N VAL A 746 7.18 39.36 3.83
CA VAL A 746 6.28 39.61 4.96
C VAL A 746 5.90 38.31 5.67
N ALA A 747 5.62 37.19 4.99
CA ALA A 747 5.27 35.92 5.65
C ALA A 747 6.45 35.28 6.40
N THR A 748 7.65 35.28 5.82
CA THR A 748 8.87 34.78 6.49
C THR A 748 9.26 35.69 7.64
N VAL A 749 9.21 37.01 7.45
CA VAL A 749 9.43 38.01 8.51
C VAL A 749 8.36 37.89 9.58
N VAL A 750 7.08 37.72 9.24
CA VAL A 750 5.97 37.48 10.19
C VAL A 750 6.16 36.16 10.91
N THR A 751 6.62 35.09 10.26
CA THR A 751 6.88 33.79 10.90
C THR A 751 8.07 33.89 11.86
N VAL A 752 9.16 34.57 11.46
CA VAL A 752 10.32 34.83 12.31
C VAL A 752 9.99 35.83 13.44
N LEU A 753 9.11 36.80 13.22
CA LEU A 753 8.61 37.72 14.24
C LEU A 753 7.59 37.06 15.17
N ILE A 754 6.80 36.10 14.69
CA ILE A 754 5.88 35.29 15.51
C ILE A 754 6.68 34.32 16.36
N TRP A 755 7.61 33.55 15.79
CA TRP A 755 8.42 32.61 16.56
C TRP A 755 9.46 33.31 17.42
N GLY A 756 10.12 34.35 16.90
CA GLY A 756 10.99 35.24 17.66
C GLY A 756 10.22 35.97 18.74
N GLY A 757 8.99 36.41 18.47
CA GLY A 757 8.07 37.01 19.44
C GLY A 757 7.59 36.02 20.49
N VAL A 758 7.28 34.78 20.13
CA VAL A 758 6.90 33.68 21.04
C VAL A 758 8.08 33.26 21.91
N ILE A 759 9.27 33.11 21.34
CA ILE A 759 10.50 32.79 22.08
C ILE A 759 10.88 33.94 23.01
N LEU A 760 10.82 35.18 22.53
CA LEU A 760 11.09 36.38 23.33
C LEU A 760 10.03 36.57 24.42
N SER A 761 8.75 36.34 24.13
CA SER A 761 7.69 36.42 25.15
C SER A 761 7.76 35.24 26.12
N LEU A 762 8.14 34.03 25.71
CA LEU A 762 8.46 32.93 26.62
C LEU A 762 9.68 33.28 27.49
N LEU A 763 10.73 33.88 26.94
CA LEU A 763 11.90 34.37 27.68
C LEU A 763 11.53 35.49 28.67
N LEU A 764 10.77 36.49 28.24
CA LEU A 764 10.32 37.61 29.08
C LEU A 764 9.35 37.13 30.17
N VAL A 765 8.46 36.19 29.85
CA VAL A 765 7.56 35.54 30.81
C VAL A 765 8.35 34.65 31.77
N SER A 766 9.40 33.97 31.32
CA SER A 766 10.29 33.17 32.16
C SER A 766 11.09 34.04 33.12
N LEU A 767 11.57 35.19 32.66
CA LEU A 767 12.25 36.19 33.48
C LEU A 767 11.29 36.82 34.50
N ARG A 768 10.00 36.98 34.15
CA ARG A 768 8.97 37.55 35.03
C ARG A 768 8.34 36.53 35.99
N HIS A 769 8.38 35.23 35.66
CA HIS A 769 7.78 34.15 36.43
C HIS A 769 8.76 32.98 36.60
N PRO A 770 9.48 32.89 37.74
CA PRO A 770 10.46 31.85 38.03
C PRO A 770 9.93 30.41 37.89
N PHE A 771 8.62 30.23 38.11
CA PHE A 771 7.94 28.95 37.89
C PHE A 771 7.98 28.49 36.43
N ILE A 772 7.75 29.40 35.48
CA ILE A 772 7.74 29.09 34.04
C ILE A 772 9.17 28.81 33.56
N ALA A 773 10.15 29.59 34.02
CA ALA A 773 11.57 29.33 33.77
C ALA A 773 11.98 27.94 34.28
N ARG A 774 11.62 27.60 35.53
CA ARG A 774 11.91 26.28 36.12
C ARG A 774 11.28 25.15 35.29
N ARG A 775 10.05 25.30 34.81
CA ARG A 775 9.40 24.28 33.97
C ARG A 775 10.10 24.10 32.64
N LEU A 776 10.44 25.18 31.93
CA LEU A 776 11.19 25.10 30.67
C LEU A 776 12.58 24.47 30.85
N VAL A 777 13.27 24.78 31.95
CA VAL A 777 14.55 24.16 32.29
C VAL A 777 14.40 22.67 32.60
N ILE A 778 13.30 22.22 33.22
CA ILE A 778 13.02 20.80 33.47
C ILE A 778 12.63 20.06 32.18
N MET A 779 11.99 20.74 31.21
CA MET A 779 11.58 20.12 29.94
C MET A 779 12.80 19.63 29.13
N ALA A 780 13.89 20.39 29.09
CA ALA A 780 15.09 20.04 28.34
C ALA A 780 15.73 18.69 28.76
N PRO A 781 16.11 18.46 30.04
CA PRO A 781 16.63 17.17 30.49
C PRO A 781 15.58 16.06 30.41
N THR A 782 14.29 16.37 30.60
CA THR A 782 13.21 15.38 30.41
C THR A 782 13.19 14.85 28.97
N LEU A 783 13.20 15.75 27.98
CA LEU A 783 13.26 15.38 26.57
C LEU A 783 14.57 14.67 26.21
N GLY A 784 15.69 15.05 26.83
CA GLY A 784 16.98 14.38 26.66
C GLY A 784 16.99 12.93 27.19
N ILE A 785 16.35 12.68 28.34
CA ILE A 785 16.19 11.30 28.86
C ILE A 785 15.26 10.51 27.94
N ILE A 786 14.14 11.11 27.52
CA ILE A 786 13.20 10.47 26.61
C ILE A 786 13.87 10.13 25.28
N SER A 787 14.71 11.00 24.72
CA SER A 787 15.41 10.71 23.45
C SER A 787 16.34 9.51 23.56
N VAL A 788 17.04 9.34 24.70
CA VAL A 788 17.84 8.14 24.95
C VAL A 788 16.95 6.90 25.03
N ILE A 789 15.84 6.97 25.76
CA ILE A 789 14.91 5.84 25.92
C ILE A 789 14.31 5.45 24.57
N VAL A 790 13.80 6.42 23.80
CA VAL A 790 13.24 6.19 22.46
C VAL A 790 14.29 5.55 21.56
N PHE A 791 15.51 6.08 21.54
CA PHE A 791 16.59 5.54 20.73
C PHE A 791 17.00 4.11 21.14
N ALA A 792 16.95 3.79 22.44
CA ALA A 792 17.21 2.43 22.92
C ALA A 792 16.07 1.47 22.55
N VAL A 793 14.81 1.88 22.74
CA VAL A 793 13.62 1.07 22.47
C VAL A 793 13.52 0.70 21.00
N ILE A 794 13.80 1.63 20.09
CA ILE A 794 13.74 1.32 18.65
C ILE A 794 14.76 0.26 18.24
N GLN A 795 15.86 0.07 18.99
CA GLN A 795 16.92 -0.91 18.74
C GLN A 795 16.71 -2.28 19.41
N LEU A 796 15.67 -2.45 20.22
CA LEU A 796 15.40 -3.72 20.91
C LEU A 796 14.93 -4.87 20.00
N PRO A 797 14.14 -4.65 18.93
CA PRO A 797 13.73 -5.73 18.05
C PRO A 797 14.95 -6.42 17.39
N PRO A 798 15.03 -7.77 17.39
CA PRO A 798 16.10 -8.47 16.70
C PRO A 798 15.92 -8.36 15.18
N GLY A 799 16.86 -7.66 14.54
CA GLY A 799 16.80 -7.31 13.11
C GLY A 799 16.00 -6.03 12.85
N ASP A 800 16.42 -5.29 11.82
CA ASP A 800 15.73 -4.12 11.28
C ASP A 800 15.35 -4.33 9.81
N TYR A 801 14.55 -3.43 9.23
CA TYR A 801 14.18 -3.48 7.81
C TYR A 801 15.40 -3.69 6.90
N LEU A 802 16.54 -3.07 7.26
CA LEU A 802 17.78 -3.15 6.51
C LEU A 802 18.46 -4.51 6.63
N THR A 803 18.51 -5.12 7.82
CA THR A 803 19.09 -6.44 8.08
C THR A 803 18.42 -7.49 7.20
N SER A 804 17.11 -7.40 7.03
CA SER A 804 16.38 -8.37 6.23
C SER A 804 16.35 -8.05 4.75
N LEU A 805 16.44 -6.77 4.38
CA LEU A 805 16.76 -6.37 3.02
C LEU A 805 18.16 -6.90 2.63
N MET A 806 19.14 -6.75 3.51
CA MET A 806 20.51 -7.25 3.35
C MET A 806 20.52 -8.76 3.16
N ILE A 807 19.86 -9.52 4.03
CA ILE A 807 19.80 -10.99 3.90
C ILE A 807 19.15 -11.40 2.57
N ARG A 808 18.06 -10.74 2.17
CA ARG A 808 17.39 -11.00 0.88
C ARG A 808 18.32 -10.71 -0.30
N LEU A 809 19.04 -9.61 -0.23
CA LEU A 809 19.98 -9.19 -1.26
C LEU A 809 21.20 -10.14 -1.31
N GLU A 810 21.84 -10.47 -0.18
CA GLU A 810 22.97 -11.41 -0.09
C GLU A 810 22.62 -12.79 -0.65
N GLN A 811 21.40 -13.30 -0.39
CA GLN A 811 20.94 -14.60 -0.83
C GLN A 811 20.50 -14.63 -2.31
N SER A 812 20.20 -13.47 -2.90
CA SER A 812 19.91 -13.37 -4.34
C SER A 812 21.13 -13.66 -5.22
N GLY A 813 22.33 -13.66 -4.63
CA GLY A 813 23.59 -13.93 -5.31
C GLY A 813 24.14 -12.77 -6.14
N ASP A 814 23.41 -11.66 -6.19
CA ASP A 814 23.72 -10.46 -6.97
C ASP A 814 24.88 -9.65 -6.36
N THR A 815 25.88 -9.27 -7.15
CA THR A 815 26.96 -8.35 -6.71
C THR A 815 26.43 -6.95 -6.40
N ARG A 816 25.28 -6.56 -6.99
CA ARG A 816 24.53 -5.34 -6.65
C ARG A 816 24.10 -5.34 -5.18
N ALA A 817 23.79 -6.52 -4.63
CA ALA A 817 23.39 -6.67 -3.24
C ALA A 817 24.45 -6.12 -2.29
N GLU A 818 25.68 -6.59 -2.41
CA GLU A 818 26.77 -6.25 -1.48
C GLU A 818 27.07 -4.75 -1.50
N GLN A 819 27.08 -4.15 -2.69
CA GLN A 819 27.27 -2.73 -2.81
C GLN A 819 26.04 -1.94 -2.33
N GLU A 820 24.80 -2.34 -2.67
CA GLU A 820 23.57 -1.65 -2.22
C GLU A 820 23.45 -1.70 -0.70
N ILE A 821 23.87 -2.81 -0.10
CA ILE A 821 24.01 -2.99 1.35
C ILE A 821 25.00 -1.99 1.93
N GLU A 822 26.17 -1.82 1.31
CA GLU A 822 27.17 -0.87 1.78
C GLU A 822 26.69 0.59 1.66
N ASP A 823 26.04 0.95 0.56
CA ASP A 823 25.42 2.27 0.39
C ASP A 823 24.37 2.56 1.47
N ILE A 824 23.53 1.58 1.77
CA ILE A 824 22.51 1.66 2.80
C ILE A 824 23.15 1.79 4.19
N ARG A 825 24.19 1.00 4.48
CA ARG A 825 24.95 1.10 5.73
C ARG A 825 25.53 2.50 5.90
N GLN A 826 26.12 3.06 4.86
CA GLN A 826 26.64 4.43 4.86
C GLN A 826 25.53 5.48 5.00
N GLN A 827 24.40 5.29 4.31
CA GLN A 827 23.27 6.22 4.34
C GLN A 827 22.66 6.36 5.74
N PHE A 828 22.56 5.26 6.49
CA PHE A 828 21.99 5.22 7.84
C PHE A 828 23.05 5.17 8.95
N TYR A 829 24.33 5.31 8.60
CA TYR A 829 25.48 5.25 9.52
C TYR A 829 25.51 3.96 10.36
N LEU A 830 25.07 2.83 9.79
CA LEU A 830 25.03 1.54 10.47
C LEU A 830 26.42 0.99 10.81
N ASP A 831 27.46 1.46 10.10
CA ASP A 831 28.88 1.20 10.32
C ASP A 831 29.44 1.89 11.58
N ARG A 832 28.72 2.86 12.14
CA ARG A 832 29.17 3.68 13.27
C ARG A 832 28.71 3.14 14.61
N SER A 833 29.44 3.51 15.66
CA SER A 833 29.08 3.18 17.04
C SER A 833 27.69 3.69 17.41
N VAL A 834 26.99 3.00 18.31
CA VAL A 834 25.64 3.37 18.76
C VAL A 834 25.59 4.82 19.28
N ALA A 835 26.64 5.27 19.98
CA ALA A 835 26.75 6.62 20.49
C ALA A 835 26.86 7.68 19.37
N GLU A 836 27.62 7.38 18.31
CA GLU A 836 27.73 8.27 17.15
C GLU A 836 26.41 8.34 16.39
N ARG A 837 25.73 7.21 16.18
CA ARG A 837 24.40 7.17 15.54
C ARG A 837 23.39 7.99 16.33
N TYR A 838 23.39 7.88 17.66
CA TYR A 838 22.56 8.71 18.52
C TYR A 838 22.87 10.20 18.38
N GLY A 839 24.16 10.57 18.42
CA GLY A 839 24.60 11.95 18.25
C GLY A 839 24.20 12.54 16.90
N ARG A 840 24.31 11.77 15.81
CA ARG A 840 23.86 12.16 14.46
C ARG A 840 22.34 12.27 14.37
N TRP A 841 21.60 11.32 14.94
CA TRP A 841 20.14 11.38 14.97
C TRP A 841 19.62 12.61 15.72
N LEU A 842 20.26 12.98 16.83
CA LEU A 842 19.97 14.25 17.53
C LEU A 842 20.43 15.49 16.75
N GLY A 843 21.47 15.38 15.92
CA GLY A 843 22.07 16.51 15.22
C GLY A 843 23.14 17.25 16.03
N LEU A 844 23.83 16.56 16.95
CA LEU A 844 24.94 17.12 17.71
C LEU A 844 26.14 17.52 16.82
N PRO A 845 26.54 16.74 15.80
CA PRO A 845 27.66 17.11 14.93
C PRO A 845 27.44 18.42 14.17
N TRP A 846 26.18 18.79 13.90
CA TRP A 846 25.84 20.05 13.23
C TRP A 846 26.36 21.28 13.97
N PHE A 847 26.39 21.27 15.30
CA PHE A 847 26.89 22.40 16.10
C PHE A 847 28.40 22.62 15.96
N VAL A 848 29.12 21.66 15.36
CA VAL A 848 30.54 21.75 15.06
C VAL A 848 30.77 21.98 13.57
N THR A 849 30.03 21.26 12.69
CA THR A 849 30.28 21.27 11.24
C THR A 849 29.51 22.36 10.50
N TYR A 850 28.35 22.78 11.01
CA TYR A 850 27.39 23.66 10.34
C TYR A 850 26.93 23.17 8.95
N LYS A 851 27.17 21.90 8.61
CA LYS A 851 26.80 21.32 7.30
C LYS A 851 25.38 20.77 7.32
N ALA A 852 24.63 20.96 6.23
CA ALA A 852 23.24 20.51 6.12
C ALA A 852 23.07 18.99 6.33
N LYS A 853 24.08 18.19 5.96
CA LYS A 853 24.09 16.73 6.14
C LYS A 853 24.12 16.27 7.60
N ASP A 854 24.61 17.11 8.51
CA ASP A 854 24.77 16.76 9.93
C ASP A 854 23.57 17.20 10.79
N GLN A 855 22.54 17.80 10.18
CA GLN A 855 21.30 18.17 10.85
C GLN A 855 20.53 16.94 11.33
N GLY A 856 20.08 16.97 12.58
CA GLY A 856 19.20 15.98 13.17
C GLY A 856 18.01 16.62 13.90
N LEU A 857 17.49 15.92 14.90
CA LEU A 857 16.27 16.27 15.62
C LEU A 857 16.28 17.71 16.16
N LEU A 858 17.41 18.18 16.70
CA LEU A 858 17.55 19.52 17.29
C LEU A 858 17.43 20.65 16.27
N GLN A 859 17.75 20.40 15.00
CA GLN A 859 17.57 21.36 13.91
C GLN A 859 16.22 21.19 13.20
N GLY A 860 15.34 20.34 13.74
CA GLY A 860 14.03 20.02 13.15
C GLY A 860 14.09 18.99 12.04
N ASN A 861 15.21 18.28 11.84
CA ASN A 861 15.31 17.18 10.89
C ASN A 861 14.96 15.85 11.58
N LEU A 862 13.80 15.28 11.26
CA LEU A 862 13.31 14.02 11.83
C LEU A 862 13.99 12.78 11.22
N GLY A 863 14.98 12.96 10.34
CA GLY A 863 15.67 11.87 9.67
C GLY A 863 14.93 11.35 8.43
N ARG A 864 15.29 10.15 7.99
CA ARG A 864 14.80 9.52 6.77
C ARG A 864 14.18 8.17 7.08
N SER A 865 13.05 7.87 6.44
CA SER A 865 12.38 6.57 6.53
C SER A 865 13.24 5.51 5.86
N MET A 866 13.47 4.37 6.53
CA MET A 866 14.20 3.24 5.96
C MET A 866 13.41 2.56 4.84
N GLU A 867 12.10 2.44 5.05
CA GLU A 867 11.20 1.77 4.10
C GLU A 867 10.92 2.66 2.90
N LYS A 868 10.42 3.88 3.14
CA LYS A 868 9.95 4.79 2.09
C LYS A 868 11.07 5.62 1.47
N ARG A 869 12.29 5.59 2.04
CA ARG A 869 13.49 6.32 1.58
C ARG A 869 13.27 7.84 1.40
N VAL A 870 12.28 8.42 2.08
CA VAL A 870 11.95 9.87 2.06
C VAL A 870 12.14 10.52 3.44
N PRO A 871 12.32 11.86 3.52
CA PRO A 871 12.41 12.56 4.80
C PRO A 871 11.16 12.40 5.66
N VAL A 872 11.33 12.09 6.95
CA VAL A 872 10.24 11.88 7.90
C VAL A 872 9.40 13.14 8.10
N ASN A 873 9.99 14.32 7.99
CA ASN A 873 9.28 15.60 8.03
C ASN A 873 8.13 15.68 7.02
N GLN A 874 8.32 15.15 5.82
CA GLN A 874 7.30 15.16 4.77
C GLN A 874 6.15 14.20 5.12
N LEU A 875 6.47 13.03 5.69
CA LEU A 875 5.48 12.04 6.11
C LEU A 875 4.64 12.52 7.30
N VAL A 876 5.22 13.31 8.21
CA VAL A 876 4.59 13.62 9.50
C VAL A 876 3.93 15.01 9.54
N GLY A 877 4.38 15.97 8.72
CA GLY A 877 4.00 17.38 8.75
C GLY A 877 2.49 17.66 8.83
N ASP A 878 1.73 17.39 7.76
CA ASP A 878 0.29 17.70 7.74
C ASP A 878 -0.50 16.83 8.73
N ARG A 879 -0.05 15.58 8.94
CA ARG A 879 -0.67 14.65 9.89
C ARG A 879 -0.61 15.20 11.31
N LEU A 880 0.45 15.89 11.69
CA LEU A 880 0.55 16.54 13.00
C LEU A 880 -0.48 17.64 13.19
N LEU A 881 -0.67 18.49 12.17
CA LEU A 881 -1.64 19.58 12.24
C LEU A 881 -3.06 19.03 12.40
N LEU A 882 -3.42 18.02 11.59
CA LEU A 882 -4.74 17.38 11.66
C LEU A 882 -4.94 16.63 12.98
N THR A 883 -3.91 15.96 13.48
CA THR A 883 -3.94 15.28 14.79
C THR A 883 -4.15 16.29 15.93
N PHE A 884 -3.44 17.41 15.89
CA PHE A 884 -3.58 18.49 16.87
C PHE A 884 -4.99 19.09 16.82
N LEU A 885 -5.51 19.39 15.62
CA LEU A 885 -6.81 20.01 15.43
C LEU A 885 -7.96 19.10 15.86
N ILE A 886 -7.92 17.80 15.51
CA ILE A 886 -8.86 16.79 16.02
C ILE A 886 -8.77 16.71 17.54
N SER A 887 -7.55 16.69 18.10
CA SER A 887 -7.35 16.56 19.54
C SER A 887 -7.92 17.76 20.30
N LEU A 888 -7.65 18.98 19.82
CA LEU A 888 -8.18 20.21 20.39
C LEU A 888 -9.71 20.22 20.34
N CYS A 889 -10.31 19.89 19.19
CA CYS A 889 -11.77 19.82 19.06
C CYS A 889 -12.38 18.77 19.99
N THR A 890 -11.71 17.62 20.15
CA THR A 890 -12.12 16.54 21.06
C THR A 890 -12.08 16.98 22.52
N ILE A 891 -11.03 17.71 22.94
CA ILE A 891 -10.93 18.28 24.29
C ILE A 891 -12.06 19.29 24.53
N LEU A 892 -12.27 20.21 23.59
CA LEU A 892 -13.31 21.24 23.70
C LEU A 892 -14.70 20.61 23.78
N PHE A 893 -14.99 19.62 22.92
CA PHE A 893 -16.24 18.86 22.96
C PHE A 893 -16.40 18.12 24.30
N THR A 894 -15.36 17.41 24.74
CA THR A 894 -15.38 16.66 26.00
C THR A 894 -15.70 17.58 27.17
N TRP A 895 -15.07 18.75 27.24
CA TRP A 895 -15.31 19.73 28.31
C TRP A 895 -16.68 20.38 28.20
N ALA A 896 -17.11 20.73 26.99
CA ALA A 896 -18.42 21.32 26.73
C ALA A 896 -19.57 20.40 27.18
N VAL A 897 -19.40 19.08 27.07
CA VAL A 897 -20.39 18.11 27.52
C VAL A 897 -20.18 17.70 28.98
N ALA A 898 -18.95 17.35 29.37
CA ALA A 898 -18.66 16.78 30.69
C ALA A 898 -18.80 17.79 31.85
N LEU A 899 -18.44 19.06 31.65
CA LEU A 899 -18.52 20.05 32.71
C LEU A 899 -19.97 20.35 33.11
N PRO A 900 -20.90 20.69 32.19
CA PRO A 900 -22.28 20.96 32.58
C PRO A 900 -22.98 19.74 33.17
N THR A 901 -22.78 18.55 32.57
CA THR A 901 -23.43 17.31 33.02
C THR A 901 -22.87 16.85 34.37
N GLY A 902 -21.55 16.91 34.58
CA GLY A 902 -20.92 16.60 35.86
C GLY A 902 -21.30 17.59 36.98
N ILE A 903 -21.39 18.89 36.67
CA ILE A 903 -21.88 19.91 37.61
C ILE A 903 -23.33 19.63 37.99
N TYR A 904 -24.19 19.38 37.00
CA TYR A 904 -25.60 19.07 37.23
C TYR A 904 -25.77 17.82 38.10
N SER A 905 -25.07 16.73 37.76
CA SER A 905 -25.09 15.45 38.47
C SER A 905 -24.62 15.59 39.93
N ALA A 906 -23.59 16.40 40.21
CA ALA A 906 -23.14 16.65 41.58
C ALA A 906 -24.14 17.49 42.40
N VAL A 907 -24.72 18.53 41.79
CA VAL A 907 -25.64 19.45 42.47
C VAL A 907 -27.01 18.80 42.73
N LYS A 908 -27.46 17.96 41.80
CA LYS A 908 -28.72 17.21 41.86
C LYS A 908 -28.47 15.72 42.11
N GLN A 909 -27.58 15.43 43.06
CA GLN A 909 -27.20 14.08 43.43
C GLN A 909 -28.44 13.22 43.73
N TYR A 910 -28.48 11.99 43.21
CA TYR A 910 -29.59 11.03 43.35
C TYR A 910 -30.92 11.47 42.71
N SER A 911 -30.92 12.51 41.88
CA SER A 911 -32.09 12.84 41.05
C SER A 911 -32.23 11.86 39.88
N TRP A 912 -33.44 11.76 39.32
CA TRP A 912 -33.67 11.04 38.06
C TRP A 912 -32.70 11.48 36.96
N GLY A 913 -32.44 12.78 36.82
CA GLY A 913 -31.49 13.30 35.83
C GLY A 913 -30.05 12.87 36.08
N ASP A 914 -29.62 12.74 37.34
CA ASP A 914 -28.31 12.17 37.72
C ASP A 914 -28.22 10.70 37.27
N TYR A 915 -29.25 9.89 37.54
CA TYR A 915 -29.29 8.49 37.12
C TYR A 915 -29.27 8.33 35.59
N VAL A 916 -30.05 9.13 34.85
CA VAL A 916 -30.08 9.08 33.38
C VAL A 916 -28.73 9.48 32.78
N LEU A 917 -28.15 10.60 33.20
CA LEU A 917 -26.85 11.06 32.70
C LEU A 917 -25.74 10.06 33.05
N THR A 918 -25.80 9.46 34.23
CA THR A 918 -24.87 8.42 34.66
C THR A 918 -25.02 7.15 33.82
N LEU A 919 -26.24 6.71 33.52
CA LEU A 919 -26.52 5.56 32.65
C LEU A 919 -25.99 5.79 31.23
N ILE A 920 -26.28 6.96 30.64
CA ILE A 920 -25.75 7.34 29.32
C ILE A 920 -24.22 7.37 29.34
N GLY A 921 -23.63 7.92 30.41
CA GLY A 921 -22.18 7.88 30.61
C GLY A 921 -21.62 6.45 30.72
N PHE A 922 -22.34 5.52 31.35
CA PHE A 922 -21.92 4.12 31.38
C PHE A 922 -22.01 3.46 30.01
N ILE A 923 -23.08 3.68 29.25
CA ILE A 923 -23.20 3.19 27.87
C ILE A 923 -22.02 3.69 27.03
N GLY A 924 -21.72 5.00 27.08
CA GLY A 924 -20.60 5.60 26.36
C GLY A 924 -19.22 5.04 26.75
N MET A 925 -19.06 4.55 27.99
CA MET A 925 -17.83 3.89 28.44
C MET A 925 -17.77 2.41 28.03
N CYS A 926 -18.92 1.72 27.92
CA CYS A 926 -18.99 0.31 27.58
C CYS A 926 -18.91 0.04 26.07
N VAL A 927 -19.31 1.01 25.23
CA VAL A 927 -19.24 0.87 23.77
C VAL A 927 -17.80 1.11 23.30
N PRO A 928 -17.15 0.15 22.61
CA PRO A 928 -15.84 0.36 22.03
C PRO A 928 -15.86 1.50 21.01
N ALA A 929 -14.88 2.42 21.08
CA ALA A 929 -14.86 3.61 20.23
C ALA A 929 -14.84 3.28 18.73
N PHE A 930 -14.16 2.21 18.31
CA PHE A 930 -14.16 1.78 16.92
C PHE A 930 -15.54 1.30 16.44
N LEU A 931 -16.31 0.62 17.31
CA LEU A 931 -17.67 0.18 16.99
C LEU A 931 -18.60 1.39 16.87
N LEU A 932 -18.47 2.35 17.79
CA LEU A 932 -19.18 3.62 17.70
C LEU A 932 -18.83 4.37 16.41
N ALA A 933 -17.56 4.33 15.98
CA ALA A 933 -17.14 4.89 14.71
C ALA A 933 -17.89 4.26 13.53
N LEU A 934 -17.95 2.93 13.45
CA LEU A 934 -18.67 2.23 12.38
C LEU A 934 -20.16 2.57 12.35
N LEU A 935 -20.81 2.60 13.52
CA LEU A 935 -22.23 2.95 13.63
C LEU A 935 -22.50 4.40 13.19
N LEU A 936 -21.68 5.35 13.66
CA LEU A 936 -21.83 6.75 13.30
C LEU A 936 -21.45 7.02 11.85
N MET A 937 -20.49 6.29 11.27
CA MET A 937 -20.18 6.36 9.84
C MET A 937 -21.38 5.91 9.00
N TYR A 938 -21.98 4.77 9.35
CA TYR A 938 -23.18 4.27 8.68
C TYR A 938 -24.35 5.27 8.79
N ALA A 939 -24.61 5.79 9.99
CA ALA A 939 -25.64 6.81 10.21
C ALA A 939 -25.32 8.12 9.45
N ALA A 940 -24.06 8.55 9.42
CA ALA A 940 -23.62 9.76 8.73
C ALA A 940 -23.83 9.65 7.21
N ASN A 941 -23.49 8.50 6.63
CA ASN A 941 -23.71 8.25 5.21
C ASN A 941 -25.21 8.15 4.88
N THR A 942 -25.97 7.36 5.64
CA THR A 942 -27.39 7.11 5.35
C THR A 942 -28.30 8.32 5.57
N TRP A 943 -28.05 9.12 6.61
CA TRP A 943 -28.91 10.26 6.94
C TRP A 943 -28.42 11.59 6.35
N PHE A 944 -27.12 11.76 6.16
CA PHE A 944 -26.53 13.03 5.72
C PHE A 944 -25.73 12.95 4.41
N GLY A 945 -25.58 11.76 3.81
CA GLY A 945 -24.81 11.57 2.57
C GLY A 945 -23.33 11.90 2.70
N ILE A 946 -22.78 11.85 3.93
CA ILE A 946 -21.38 12.16 4.21
C ILE A 946 -20.52 10.97 3.75
N SER A 947 -19.39 11.25 3.08
CA SER A 947 -18.50 10.20 2.58
C SER A 947 -18.02 9.28 3.71
N ILE A 948 -17.91 7.99 3.40
CA ILE A 948 -17.45 6.98 4.36
C ILE A 948 -15.96 7.21 4.66
N GLY A 949 -15.68 7.80 5.81
CA GLY A 949 -14.33 8.08 6.30
C GLY A 949 -13.67 9.31 5.65
N GLY A 950 -12.49 9.67 6.17
CA GLY A 950 -11.76 10.88 5.79
C GLY A 950 -12.23 12.13 6.55
N LEU A 951 -11.44 13.20 6.44
CA LEU A 951 -11.78 14.54 6.97
C LEU A 951 -12.29 15.50 5.90
N LEU A 952 -12.13 15.13 4.63
CA LEU A 952 -12.52 15.89 3.46
C LEU A 952 -13.14 14.92 2.47
N SER A 953 -14.14 15.37 1.75
CA SER A 953 -14.64 14.64 0.59
C SER A 953 -13.54 14.54 -0.49
N PRO A 954 -13.59 13.53 -1.36
CA PRO A 954 -12.56 13.31 -2.39
C PRO A 954 -12.29 14.54 -3.26
N GLU A 955 -13.33 15.34 -3.51
CA GLU A 955 -13.29 16.57 -4.31
C GLU A 955 -12.39 17.65 -3.66
N TYR A 956 -12.58 17.92 -2.37
CA TYR A 956 -11.83 18.95 -1.63
C TYR A 956 -10.48 18.46 -1.09
N ALA A 957 -10.30 17.14 -0.92
CA ALA A 957 -9.05 16.55 -0.44
C ALA A 957 -7.85 16.85 -1.35
N THR A 958 -8.07 17.05 -2.66
CA THR A 958 -7.00 17.34 -3.62
C THR A 958 -6.76 18.82 -3.88
N GLN A 959 -7.69 19.69 -3.49
CA GLN A 959 -7.53 21.13 -3.63
C GLN A 959 -6.37 21.62 -2.76
N PRO A 960 -5.32 22.25 -3.34
CA PRO A 960 -4.15 22.67 -2.57
C PRO A 960 -4.46 23.86 -1.64
N GLU A 961 -5.31 24.78 -2.10
CA GLU A 961 -5.64 26.00 -1.36
C GLU A 961 -6.69 25.74 -0.29
N TRP A 962 -6.59 26.48 0.82
CA TRP A 962 -7.65 26.55 1.83
C TRP A 962 -8.60 27.67 1.43
N ASP A 963 -9.77 27.31 0.92
CA ASP A 963 -10.87 28.21 0.67
C ASP A 963 -12.05 27.92 1.62
N TRP A 964 -13.03 28.81 1.62
CA TRP A 964 -14.21 28.65 2.46
C TRP A 964 -15.00 27.35 2.16
N PRO A 965 -15.22 26.95 0.89
CA PRO A 965 -15.80 25.64 0.56
C PRO A 965 -15.10 24.45 1.21
N LYS A 966 -13.77 24.37 1.13
CA LYS A 966 -12.97 23.30 1.74
C LYS A 966 -13.03 23.33 3.27
N ILE A 967 -13.03 24.51 3.89
CA ILE A 967 -13.19 24.65 5.34
C ILE A 967 -14.60 24.18 5.77
N ALA A 968 -15.63 24.56 5.02
CA ALA A 968 -16.99 24.11 5.28
C ALA A 968 -17.12 22.58 5.12
N ASP A 969 -16.45 22.00 4.13
CA ASP A 969 -16.37 20.55 3.95
C ASP A 969 -15.68 19.87 5.14
N LEU A 970 -14.52 20.38 5.59
CA LEU A 970 -13.85 19.89 6.78
C LEU A 970 -14.76 19.90 8.01
N LEU A 971 -15.49 21.01 8.23
CA LEU A 971 -16.41 21.15 9.37
C LEU A 971 -17.58 20.16 9.32
N LYS A 972 -18.04 19.78 8.11
CA LYS A 972 -19.06 18.73 7.93
C LYS A 972 -18.56 17.32 8.28
N HIS A 973 -17.26 17.09 8.22
CA HIS A 973 -16.67 15.76 8.47
C HIS A 973 -16.03 15.62 9.85
N ILE A 974 -15.44 16.70 10.39
CA ILE A 974 -14.63 16.65 11.62
C ILE A 974 -15.42 16.30 12.88
N TRP A 975 -16.72 16.57 12.93
CA TRP A 975 -17.53 16.26 14.11
C TRP A 975 -17.57 14.75 14.38
N LEU A 976 -17.48 13.91 13.34
CA LEU A 976 -17.53 12.46 13.45
C LEU A 976 -16.38 11.91 14.31
N PRO A 977 -15.09 12.15 13.99
CA PRO A 977 -14.00 11.73 14.87
C PRO A 977 -14.04 12.40 16.24
N VAL A 978 -14.48 13.66 16.33
CA VAL A 978 -14.57 14.39 17.60
C VAL A 978 -15.58 13.75 18.56
N VAL A 979 -16.74 13.34 18.06
CA VAL A 979 -17.77 12.66 18.86
C VAL A 979 -17.29 11.26 19.26
N VAL A 980 -16.76 10.49 18.31
CA VAL A 980 -16.27 9.13 18.59
C VAL A 980 -15.19 9.12 19.67
N LEU A 981 -14.18 9.98 19.53
CA LEU A 981 -13.08 10.09 20.49
C LEU A 981 -13.55 10.73 21.81
N GLY A 982 -14.50 11.67 21.73
CA GLY A 982 -15.00 12.44 22.86
C GLY A 982 -15.94 11.67 23.79
N VAL A 983 -16.79 10.77 23.28
CA VAL A 983 -17.82 10.09 24.09
C VAL A 983 -17.22 9.29 25.25
N GLY A 984 -16.19 8.48 24.98
CA GLY A 984 -15.51 7.69 26.01
C GLY A 984 -14.81 8.57 27.07
N GLY A 985 -14.10 9.62 26.62
CA GLY A 985 -13.46 10.59 27.51
C GLY A 985 -14.47 11.38 28.36
N THR A 986 -15.58 11.78 27.76
CA THR A 986 -16.67 12.53 28.41
C THR A 986 -17.27 11.74 29.56
N ALA A 987 -17.58 10.45 29.36
CA ALA A 987 -18.14 9.60 30.39
C ALA A 987 -17.25 9.49 31.65
N GLY A 988 -15.94 9.31 31.47
CA GLY A 988 -14.99 9.30 32.58
C GLY A 988 -14.91 10.68 33.25
N MET A 989 -14.85 11.73 32.43
CA MET A 989 -14.67 13.09 32.88
C MET A 989 -15.89 13.64 33.66
N ILE A 990 -17.11 13.23 33.31
CA ILE A 990 -18.34 13.51 34.09
C ILE A 990 -18.19 13.01 35.53
N ARG A 991 -17.68 11.78 35.72
CA ARG A 991 -17.50 11.19 37.05
C ARG A 991 -16.43 11.91 37.85
N VAL A 992 -15.33 12.29 37.20
CA VAL A 992 -14.26 13.09 37.82
C VAL A 992 -14.83 14.44 38.28
N MET A 993 -15.56 15.16 37.43
CA MET A 993 -16.22 16.41 37.83
C MET A 993 -17.15 16.20 39.01
N ARG A 994 -17.99 15.17 38.94
CA ARG A 994 -18.99 14.87 39.95
C ARG A 994 -18.34 14.59 41.30
N ALA A 995 -17.35 13.71 41.33
CA ALA A 995 -16.63 13.35 42.56
C ALA A 995 -15.93 14.58 43.17
N ASN A 996 -15.13 15.30 42.37
CA ASN A 996 -14.41 16.47 42.84
C ASN A 996 -15.35 17.57 43.35
N LEU A 997 -16.46 17.81 42.64
CA LEU A 997 -17.41 18.83 43.03
C LEU A 997 -18.18 18.42 44.28
N LEU A 998 -18.53 17.15 44.46
CA LEU A 998 -19.18 16.66 45.68
C LEU A 998 -18.28 16.83 46.92
N ASP A 999 -16.97 16.65 46.78
CA ASP A 999 -16.00 16.88 47.85
C ASP A 999 -15.84 18.37 48.18
N GLU A 1000 -15.84 19.24 47.18
CA GLU A 1000 -15.72 20.69 47.38
C GLU A 1000 -17.00 21.34 47.93
N LEU A 1001 -18.19 20.84 47.54
CA LEU A 1001 -19.48 21.40 47.95
C LEU A 1001 -19.70 21.38 49.48
N LYS A 1002 -19.02 20.49 50.21
CA LYS A 1002 -19.13 20.33 51.67
C LYS A 1002 -18.13 21.19 52.46
N LYS A 1003 -17.23 21.92 51.80
CA LYS A 1003 -16.17 22.65 52.50
C LYS A 1003 -16.65 23.95 53.17
N PRO A 1004 -16.02 24.37 54.30
CA PRO A 1004 -16.47 25.53 55.09
C PRO A 1004 -16.61 26.84 54.31
N TYR A 1005 -15.74 27.08 53.31
CA TYR A 1005 -15.79 28.30 52.50
C TYR A 1005 -17.04 28.37 51.61
N VAL A 1006 -17.59 27.22 51.17
CA VAL A 1006 -18.83 27.14 50.38
C VAL A 1006 -20.04 27.39 51.28
N VAL A 1007 -20.06 26.78 52.47
CA VAL A 1007 -21.12 26.99 53.48
C VAL A 1007 -21.18 28.46 53.90
N THR A 1008 -20.02 29.09 54.13
CA THR A 1008 -19.91 30.50 54.48
C THR A 1008 -20.41 31.41 53.35
N ALA A 1009 -20.04 31.13 52.09
CA ALA A 1009 -20.53 31.89 50.94
C ALA A 1009 -22.06 31.76 50.76
N ARG A 1010 -22.62 30.58 51.06
CA ARG A 1010 -24.07 30.33 51.05
C ARG A 1010 -24.77 31.11 52.16
N ALA A 1011 -24.22 31.11 53.37
CA ALA A 1011 -24.73 31.87 54.51
C ALA A 1011 -24.72 33.39 54.25
N LYS A 1012 -23.74 33.89 53.47
CA LYS A 1012 -23.69 35.28 53.00
C LYS A 1012 -24.69 35.63 51.88
N GLY A 1013 -25.58 34.72 51.48
CA GLY A 1013 -26.63 34.98 50.50
C GLY A 1013 -26.16 35.11 49.04
N VAL A 1014 -24.98 34.60 48.70
CA VAL A 1014 -24.49 34.62 47.31
C VAL A 1014 -25.42 33.79 46.42
N ARG A 1015 -25.88 34.36 45.29
CA ARG A 1015 -26.79 33.68 44.34
C ARG A 1015 -26.25 32.28 43.95
N PRO A 1016 -27.10 31.23 43.89
CA PRO A 1016 -26.66 29.83 43.75
C PRO A 1016 -25.69 29.56 42.60
N MET A 1017 -25.97 30.07 41.39
CA MET A 1017 -25.13 29.81 40.23
C MET A 1017 -23.80 30.58 40.28
N LYS A 1018 -23.82 31.82 40.80
CA LYS A 1018 -22.62 32.62 41.03
C LYS A 1018 -21.75 32.01 42.13
N LEU A 1019 -22.36 31.43 43.17
CA LEU A 1019 -21.67 30.70 44.22
C LEU A 1019 -20.99 29.44 43.66
N LEU A 1020 -21.72 28.63 42.91
CA LEU A 1020 -21.22 27.36 42.35
C LEU A 1020 -20.03 27.58 41.40
N LEU A 1021 -20.18 28.45 40.40
CA LEU A 1021 -19.15 28.69 39.39
C LEU A 1021 -17.90 29.39 39.96
N LYS A 1022 -18.09 30.31 40.91
CA LYS A 1022 -16.98 31.12 41.45
C LYS A 1022 -16.11 30.36 42.46
N TYR A 1023 -16.71 29.46 43.25
CA TYR A 1023 -16.04 28.84 44.39
C TYR A 1023 -15.72 27.35 44.14
N PRO A 1024 -16.64 26.37 44.31
CA PRO A 1024 -16.29 24.95 44.25
C PRO A 1024 -16.00 24.45 42.83
N VAL A 1025 -16.68 24.94 41.78
CA VAL A 1025 -16.41 24.51 40.39
C VAL A 1025 -15.01 24.89 39.95
N ARG A 1026 -14.57 26.11 40.30
CA ARG A 1026 -13.23 26.61 39.98
C ARG A 1026 -12.14 25.67 40.52
N ILE A 1027 -12.34 25.07 41.70
CA ILE A 1027 -11.37 24.15 42.29
C ILE A 1027 -11.52 22.74 41.72
N ALA A 1028 -12.76 22.29 41.50
CA ALA A 1028 -13.06 20.98 40.91
C ALA A 1028 -12.54 20.81 39.47
N LEU A 1029 -12.25 21.91 38.77
CA LEU A 1029 -11.61 21.94 37.45
C LEU A 1029 -10.12 21.60 37.46
N ASN A 1030 -9.43 21.59 38.62
CA ASN A 1030 -7.99 21.36 38.65
C ASN A 1030 -7.59 20.03 37.96
N PRO A 1031 -8.26 18.88 38.23
CA PRO A 1031 -7.95 17.63 37.54
C PRO A 1031 -8.21 17.63 36.02
N PHE A 1032 -9.11 18.48 35.53
CA PHE A 1032 -9.39 18.65 34.10
C PHE A 1032 -8.22 19.31 33.40
N ILE A 1033 -7.73 20.39 34.00
CA ILE A 1033 -6.62 21.14 33.45
C ILE A 1033 -5.33 20.34 33.59
N SER A 1034 -5.11 19.68 34.74
CA SER A 1034 -3.93 18.85 34.95
C SER A 1034 -3.82 17.70 33.95
N GLY A 1035 -4.96 17.14 33.53
CA GLY A 1035 -5.03 16.02 32.59
C GLY A 1035 -4.67 16.34 31.14
N ILE A 1036 -4.66 17.62 30.73
CA ILE A 1036 -4.37 18.03 29.33
C ILE A 1036 -3.04 17.47 28.83
N GLY A 1037 -2.02 17.43 29.70
CA GLY A 1037 -0.69 16.92 29.34
C GLY A 1037 -0.67 15.45 28.89
N HIS A 1038 -1.62 14.65 29.36
CA HIS A 1038 -1.70 13.23 29.01
C HIS A 1038 -2.69 12.94 27.87
N ILE A 1039 -3.63 13.86 27.61
CA ILE A 1039 -4.66 13.69 26.57
C ILE A 1039 -4.02 13.65 25.17
N PHE A 1040 -2.99 14.46 24.90
CA PHE A 1040 -2.33 14.47 23.58
C PHE A 1040 -1.70 13.11 23.21
N PRO A 1041 -0.84 12.48 24.04
CA PRO A 1041 -0.35 11.13 23.76
C PRO A 1041 -1.46 10.06 23.70
N GLN A 1042 -2.45 10.14 24.60
CA GLN A 1042 -3.56 9.18 24.63
C GLN A 1042 -4.41 9.22 23.37
N LEU A 1043 -4.71 10.42 22.83
CA LEU A 1043 -5.51 10.54 21.61
C LEU A 1043 -4.78 9.98 20.39
N VAL A 1044 -3.45 10.03 20.35
CA VAL A 1044 -2.69 9.41 19.26
C VAL A 1044 -2.62 7.90 19.41
N SER A 1045 -2.33 7.39 20.61
CA SER A 1045 -2.19 5.95 20.86
C SER A 1045 -3.55 5.24 20.87
N GLY A 1046 -4.52 5.74 21.64
CA GLY A 1046 -5.87 5.16 21.77
C GLY A 1046 -6.80 5.53 20.62
N GLY A 1047 -6.57 6.65 19.93
CA GLY A 1047 -7.32 7.05 18.74
C GLY A 1047 -6.79 6.44 17.45
N ALA A 1048 -5.66 5.72 17.45
CA ALA A 1048 -5.10 5.12 16.23
C ALA A 1048 -6.09 4.15 15.56
N ILE A 1049 -6.74 3.26 16.33
CA ILE A 1049 -7.73 2.31 15.80
C ILE A 1049 -8.93 3.07 15.21
N VAL A 1050 -9.42 4.08 15.92
CA VAL A 1050 -10.51 4.94 15.45
C VAL A 1050 -10.12 5.67 14.17
N ALA A 1051 -8.89 6.18 14.09
CA ALA A 1051 -8.35 6.83 12.90
C ALA A 1051 -8.19 5.85 11.73
N ILE A 1052 -7.81 4.60 11.97
CA ILE A 1052 -7.75 3.56 10.93
C ILE A 1052 -9.14 3.28 10.37
N VAL A 1053 -10.13 3.06 11.25
CA VAL A 1053 -11.53 2.80 10.85
C VAL A 1053 -12.13 3.99 10.10
N LEU A 1054 -11.94 5.20 10.62
CA LEU A 1054 -12.40 6.43 9.99
C LEU A 1054 -11.52 6.86 8.79
N SER A 1055 -10.44 6.13 8.47
CA SER A 1055 -9.48 6.50 7.42
C SER A 1055 -8.95 7.94 7.56
N LEU A 1056 -8.59 8.35 8.78
CA LEU A 1056 -8.11 9.70 9.06
C LEU A 1056 -6.60 9.81 8.78
N PRO A 1057 -6.15 10.87 8.10
CA PRO A 1057 -4.73 11.13 7.87
C PRO A 1057 -4.06 11.73 9.13
N THR A 1058 -3.95 10.94 10.20
CA THR A 1058 -3.33 11.32 11.48
C THR A 1058 -2.02 10.58 11.73
N VAL A 1059 -1.30 10.98 12.78
CA VAL A 1059 -0.02 10.38 13.18
C VAL A 1059 -0.20 8.92 13.65
N GLY A 1060 -1.35 8.56 14.21
CA GLY A 1060 -1.61 7.22 14.77
C GLY A 1060 -1.44 6.08 13.75
N PRO A 1061 -2.18 6.07 12.63
CA PRO A 1061 -2.05 5.04 11.60
C PRO A 1061 -0.64 4.92 11.02
N LEU A 1062 0.03 6.05 10.76
CA LEU A 1062 1.41 6.07 10.26
C LEU A 1062 2.41 5.46 11.27
N MET A 1063 2.18 5.66 12.57
CA MET A 1063 3.03 5.09 13.62
C MET A 1063 2.87 3.57 13.68
N LEU A 1064 1.62 3.08 13.54
CA LEU A 1064 1.35 1.65 13.50
C LEU A 1064 2.01 1.00 12.27
N GLU A 1065 1.90 1.65 11.10
CA GLU A 1065 2.54 1.22 9.86
C GLU A 1065 4.06 1.09 10.06
N ALA A 1066 4.73 2.15 10.55
CA ALA A 1066 6.17 2.16 10.78
C ALA A 1066 6.64 1.06 11.76
N LEU A 1067 5.84 0.76 12.79
CA LEU A 1067 6.12 -0.32 13.73
C LEU A 1067 5.96 -1.70 13.10
N MET A 1068 4.94 -1.88 12.23
CA MET A 1068 4.73 -3.14 11.51
C MET A 1068 5.81 -3.38 10.45
N THR A 1069 6.28 -2.33 9.76
CA THR A 1069 7.31 -2.43 8.72
C THR A 1069 8.74 -2.37 9.28
N GLN A 1070 8.88 -2.23 10.60
CA GLN A 1070 10.15 -2.10 11.31
C GLN A 1070 11.00 -0.91 10.81
N ASP A 1071 10.35 0.19 10.41
CA ASP A 1071 11.02 1.45 10.09
C ASP A 1071 11.34 2.22 11.39
N MET A 1072 12.49 1.87 11.97
CA MET A 1072 12.92 2.35 13.28
C MET A 1072 13.07 3.87 13.35
N TYR A 1073 13.58 4.51 12.30
CA TYR A 1073 13.78 5.96 12.29
C TYR A 1073 12.47 6.72 12.19
N LEU A 1074 11.52 6.25 11.36
CA LEU A 1074 10.18 6.82 11.31
C LEU A 1074 9.47 6.65 12.66
N ALA A 1075 9.44 5.43 13.21
CA ALA A 1075 8.81 5.15 14.50
C ALA A 1075 9.45 5.95 15.65
N GLY A 1076 10.78 6.00 15.72
CA GLY A 1076 11.51 6.74 16.75
C GLY A 1076 11.26 8.24 16.70
N SER A 1077 11.29 8.83 15.51
CA SER A 1077 10.99 10.26 15.34
C SER A 1077 9.54 10.58 15.70
N MET A 1078 8.58 9.69 15.40
CA MET A 1078 7.19 9.87 15.81
C MET A 1078 7.01 9.79 17.33
N LEU A 1079 7.68 8.85 18.01
CA LEU A 1079 7.70 8.77 19.47
C LEU A 1079 8.28 10.04 20.11
N MET A 1080 9.32 10.63 19.50
CA MET A 1080 9.87 11.92 19.95
C MET A 1080 8.87 13.06 19.81
N VAL A 1081 8.17 13.14 18.67
CA VAL A 1081 7.14 14.17 18.47
C VAL A 1081 5.99 14.01 19.47
N LEU A 1082 5.55 12.78 19.75
CA LEU A 1082 4.51 12.52 20.76
C LEU A 1082 4.96 12.90 22.16
N SER A 1083 6.22 12.62 22.48
CA SER A 1083 6.82 13.01 23.76
C SER A 1083 6.91 14.53 23.89
N LEU A 1084 7.31 15.23 22.83
CA LEU A 1084 7.31 16.70 22.78
C LEU A 1084 5.91 17.26 22.99
N LEU A 1085 4.88 16.71 22.32
CA LEU A 1085 3.49 17.13 22.50
C LEU A 1085 2.98 16.86 23.92
N GLY A 1086 3.36 15.75 24.55
CA GLY A 1086 2.99 15.45 25.94
C GLY A 1086 3.64 16.40 26.95
N VAL A 1087 4.94 16.67 26.79
CA VAL A 1087 5.68 17.62 27.62
C VAL A 1087 5.14 19.04 27.42
N PHE A 1088 4.85 19.43 26.17
CA PHE A 1088 4.21 20.71 25.86
C PHE A 1088 2.79 20.80 26.45
N GLY A 1089 1.97 19.76 26.32
CA GLY A 1089 0.64 19.72 26.93
C GLY A 1089 0.69 19.85 28.46
N THR A 1090 1.74 19.32 29.08
CA THR A 1090 1.99 19.46 30.53
C THR A 1090 2.33 20.91 30.88
N LEU A 1091 3.13 21.60 30.05
CA LEU A 1091 3.40 23.03 30.21
C LEU A 1091 2.10 23.86 30.08
N VAL A 1092 1.27 23.57 29.09
CA VAL A 1092 -0.04 24.25 28.91
C VAL A 1092 -0.93 24.02 30.12
N SER A 1093 -0.98 22.79 30.63
CA SER A 1093 -1.67 22.41 31.86
C SER A 1093 -1.20 23.23 33.06
N ASP A 1094 0.12 23.32 33.28
CA ASP A 1094 0.71 24.12 34.36
C ASP A 1094 0.35 25.62 34.25
N LEU A 1095 0.36 26.17 33.04
CA LEU A 1095 -0.01 27.58 32.79
C LEU A 1095 -1.50 27.85 33.06
N LEU A 1096 -2.37 26.95 32.61
CA LEU A 1096 -3.81 27.05 32.85
C LEU A 1096 -4.15 26.86 34.33
N LEU A 1097 -3.44 25.97 35.04
CA LEU A 1097 -3.57 25.81 36.50
C LEU A 1097 -3.14 27.08 37.23
N LEU A 1098 -2.07 27.74 36.80
CA LEU A 1098 -1.62 29.01 37.38
C LEU A 1098 -2.64 30.14 37.17
N ALA A 1099 -3.34 30.16 36.03
CA ALA A 1099 -4.44 31.08 35.77
C ALA A 1099 -5.68 30.74 36.60
N LEU A 1100 -5.99 29.45 36.76
CA LEU A 1100 -7.16 28.97 37.48
C LEU A 1100 -7.01 29.10 39.00
N ASP A 1101 -5.87 28.75 39.61
CA ASP A 1101 -5.59 28.90 41.05
C ASP A 1101 -4.28 29.66 41.31
N PRO A 1102 -4.35 30.96 41.63
CA PRO A 1102 -3.17 31.77 41.94
C PRO A 1102 -2.36 31.29 43.15
N ARG A 1103 -2.93 30.43 44.02
CA ARG A 1103 -2.22 29.88 45.20
C ARG A 1103 -1.05 28.98 44.82
N ILE A 1104 -1.06 28.42 43.61
CA ILE A 1104 0.02 27.60 43.07
C ILE A 1104 1.33 28.40 42.95
N ARG A 1105 1.28 29.74 42.88
CA ARG A 1105 2.48 30.60 42.90
C ARG A 1105 3.31 30.54 44.19
N TYR A 1106 2.70 30.18 45.33
CA TYR A 1106 3.33 30.33 46.65
C TYR A 1106 3.91 29.03 47.24
N GLY A 1107 3.62 27.86 46.67
CA GLY A 1107 4.05 26.56 47.21
C GLY A 1107 5.53 26.17 46.98
N GLY A 1108 6.35 27.08 46.46
CA GLY A 1108 7.75 26.81 46.12
C GLY A 1108 8.80 27.40 47.07
N GLY A 1109 8.39 28.06 48.15
CA GLY A 1109 9.34 28.68 49.07
C GLY A 1109 8.76 28.88 50.46
N GLY A 1110 9.16 28.02 51.38
CA GLY A 1110 9.05 28.21 52.83
C GLY A 1110 7.71 27.81 53.45
N ASP A 1111 7.64 26.59 53.96
CA ASP A 1111 7.00 26.32 55.25
C ASP A 1111 7.66 25.07 55.86
N GLY A 1112 8.76 25.33 56.55
CA GLY A 1112 9.09 24.57 57.75
C GLY A 1112 8.43 25.28 58.91
N ARG A 1113 7.17 24.93 59.21
CA ARG A 1113 6.54 24.97 60.54
C ARG A 1113 5.43 23.95 60.61
#